data_AF-A0A536PT44-F1
#
_entry.id   AF-A0A536PT44-F1
#
_cell.length_a   1.000
_cell.length_b   1.000
_cell.length_c   1.000
_cell.angle_alpha   90.00
_cell.angle_beta   90.00
_cell.angle_gamma   90.00
#
_symmetry.space_group_name_H-M   'P 1'
#
loop_
_entity.id
_entity.type
_entity.pdbx_description
1 polymer ?
#
loop_
_entity_poly.entity_id
_entity_poly.type
_entity_poly.pdbx_seq_one_letter_code
_entity_poly.pdbx_strand_id
1 'polypeptide(L)'
;MKVVGGLRGRGVPPPGPRPISSFVARTRRALFPPIDLRRFGFRGGWFALPLYLVMASMYPLSLQHADWVDTSEHFWWIALLGVFFGTIVGNGKLAARRVFLTGGLVGALLVIITTVAATSGGGLFRDRLVHLAILVNNWITQVLAGEAANDPTVFVLFLGSTVWAATFLGTVALARSGRIWDAVLFNGGCLIVNVSVALTNLYPDLVVFTLAVLVLLVRIHIVNLQERWARQNIVPSGEMDWRLLRGGLTWTTVLVILSLLSATQRVGAAEALNNAWSTFESPYHRVEAEWQRFFAGVSGPSRLRGVSFSDSIRLGQSPNLGDRVVFTVEAGAGHFWRAVTYDFYTGAGWRTTETDKADKIAVPTTDRQKFDARFDIVEPHANLLFAASEPVRADVPYQFQSGPDRTYSTSLRALNRAQAQGSYTVTSFVSVADKQTLRRVPATYSDHIRAKYLQLPSTLPQRVKDLAHKIAGELPNSYDKAEAIESYLRSTYRYSSNVRATPAGRDPIDYFLFDLKEDFCEYFASSMVVMLRELGVPARIVEGFTTGTYDSGLDRYVVKEIDAHAWVEVYFPQYGWIEFEPTPSQAPFARVDSDIVGVGGADGEGGSGANAAREDAEGLGQNELDRGVDDTDLSGSDPISLVRQLDPRPAIAFLALLVLLIALGVAQFHWRFRGLGPVESAWGKTRLLASYVGHPADPSQTTYEYASSLGTAFPEASDPVKALADVRVRERYAPGGIDEDAQEAAVTAWHRTAGPLLGLLPGRIFGFVTHLFR
;
A
#
# COMPACT_ATOMS: atom_id res chain seq x y z
N MET A 1 -28.08 -5.14 104.06
CA MET A 1 -26.64 -4.96 104.35
C MET A 1 -25.86 -5.45 103.14
N LYS A 2 -25.09 -4.55 102.49
CA LYS A 2 -23.88 -4.79 101.68
C LYS A 2 -23.83 -5.84 100.52
N VAL A 3 -23.52 -5.30 99.31
CA VAL A 3 -22.44 -5.62 98.32
C VAL A 3 -22.46 -6.94 97.50
N VAL A 4 -21.93 -6.81 96.26
CA VAL A 4 -21.45 -7.81 95.25
C VAL A 4 -22.57 -8.37 94.33
N GLY A 5 -22.48 -8.46 93.00
CA GLY A 5 -21.40 -8.31 92.02
C GLY A 5 -21.46 -9.48 91.00
N GLY A 6 -21.35 -9.18 89.70
CA GLY A 6 -21.15 -10.16 88.61
C GLY A 6 -22.39 -10.44 87.75
N LEU A 7 -22.33 -10.71 86.44
CA LEU A 7 -21.32 -10.62 85.37
C LEU A 7 -22.04 -11.09 84.07
N ARG A 8 -21.54 -10.66 82.89
CA ARG A 8 -21.73 -11.21 81.52
C ARG A 8 -23.01 -10.89 80.70
N GLY A 9 -22.81 -10.03 79.70
CA GLY A 9 -22.86 -10.42 78.27
C GLY A 9 -24.18 -10.26 77.49
N ARG A 10 -24.38 -9.12 76.81
CA ARG A 10 -25.20 -9.04 75.59
C ARG A 10 -24.39 -8.42 74.46
N GLY A 11 -24.12 -9.24 73.44
CA GLY A 11 -23.40 -8.85 72.24
C GLY A 11 -24.22 -7.93 71.34
N VAL A 12 -23.53 -6.99 70.71
CA VAL A 12 -24.00 -6.18 69.59
C VAL A 12 -24.10 -7.08 68.35
N PRO A 13 -25.21 -7.09 67.59
CA PRO A 13 -25.27 -7.86 66.35
C PRO A 13 -24.37 -7.21 65.27
N PRO A 14 -23.65 -8.00 64.46
CA PRO A 14 -22.82 -7.47 63.37
C PRO A 14 -23.68 -6.88 62.24
N PRO A 15 -23.18 -5.88 61.49
CA PRO A 15 -23.89 -5.33 60.35
C PRO A 15 -24.06 -6.39 59.26
N GLY A 16 -25.30 -6.65 58.85
CA GLY A 16 -25.62 -7.64 57.85
C GLY A 16 -24.96 -7.38 56.47
N PRO A 17 -24.78 -8.43 55.66
CA PRO A 17 -24.10 -8.32 54.37
C PRO A 17 -24.89 -7.41 53.41
N ARG A 18 -24.21 -6.39 52.86
CA ARG A 18 -24.78 -5.56 51.80
C ARG A 18 -25.08 -6.44 50.58
N PRO A 19 -26.30 -6.41 50.01
CA PRO A 19 -26.65 -7.30 48.92
C PRO A 19 -25.80 -6.99 47.68
N ILE A 20 -25.17 -8.03 47.12
CA ILE A 20 -24.32 -8.01 45.91
C ILE A 20 -25.05 -7.33 44.74
N SER A 21 -26.39 -7.42 44.68
CA SER A 21 -27.23 -6.75 43.68
C SER A 21 -27.08 -5.23 43.67
N SER A 22 -26.86 -4.59 44.83
CA SER A 22 -26.70 -3.14 44.95
C SER A 22 -25.32 -2.64 44.52
N PHE A 23 -24.31 -3.51 44.57
CA PHE A 23 -22.97 -3.26 44.04
C PHE A 23 -22.99 -3.45 42.52
N VAL A 24 -23.49 -4.58 42.03
CA VAL A 24 -23.60 -4.87 40.58
C VAL A 24 -24.47 -3.82 39.87
N ALA A 25 -25.58 -3.38 40.46
CA ALA A 25 -26.41 -2.31 39.88
C ALA A 25 -25.71 -0.95 39.87
N ARG A 26 -24.89 -0.64 40.88
CA ARG A 26 -24.06 0.58 40.91
C ARG A 26 -22.95 0.54 39.87
N THR A 27 -22.24 -0.58 39.79
CA THR A 27 -21.17 -0.81 38.82
C THR A 27 -21.71 -0.78 37.39
N ARG A 28 -22.88 -1.41 37.14
CA ARG A 28 -23.59 -1.36 35.87
C ARG A 28 -24.03 0.06 35.50
N ARG A 29 -24.62 0.85 36.42
CA ARG A 29 -24.97 2.26 36.16
C ARG A 29 -23.75 3.18 36.03
N ALA A 30 -22.63 2.82 36.65
CA ALA A 30 -21.38 3.57 36.55
C ALA A 30 -20.64 3.32 35.23
N LEU A 31 -20.72 2.08 34.71
CA LEU A 31 -20.17 1.68 33.40
C LEU A 31 -21.09 2.07 32.24
N PHE A 32 -22.41 2.06 32.46
CA PHE A 32 -23.44 2.33 31.44
C PHE A 32 -24.52 3.29 32.00
N PRO A 33 -24.27 4.63 32.03
CA PRO A 33 -25.29 5.59 32.44
C PRO A 33 -26.47 5.66 31.45
N PRO A 34 -27.65 6.11 31.88
CA PRO A 34 -28.83 6.18 31.03
C PRO A 34 -28.58 7.06 29.79
N ILE A 35 -28.85 6.47 28.62
CA ILE A 35 -28.68 7.09 27.31
C ILE A 35 -29.83 8.08 27.09
N ASP A 36 -29.50 9.33 26.77
CA ASP A 36 -30.49 10.32 26.40
C ASP A 36 -30.91 10.10 24.93
N LEU A 37 -31.97 9.32 24.72
CA LEU A 37 -32.46 8.92 23.40
C LEU A 37 -32.82 10.11 22.49
N ARG A 38 -33.09 11.30 23.06
CA ARG A 38 -33.36 12.53 22.28
C ARG A 38 -32.11 13.16 21.67
N ARG A 39 -30.91 12.80 22.15
CA ARG A 39 -29.60 13.22 21.61
C ARG A 39 -28.92 12.13 20.78
N PHE A 40 -29.62 11.03 20.52
CA PHE A 40 -29.08 9.90 19.77
C PHE A 40 -29.11 10.20 18.27
N GLY A 41 -28.08 10.90 17.79
CA GLY A 41 -27.89 11.21 16.39
C GLY A 41 -26.41 11.30 16.05
N PHE A 42 -26.06 10.85 14.84
CA PHE A 42 -24.72 11.12 14.32
C PHE A 42 -24.61 12.61 13.98
N ARG A 43 -23.55 13.26 14.47
CA ARG A 43 -23.36 14.70 14.29
C ARG A 43 -23.17 15.00 12.80
N GLY A 44 -24.05 15.84 12.23
CA GLY A 44 -24.11 16.09 10.78
C GLY A 44 -25.36 15.51 10.08
N GLY A 45 -26.14 14.70 10.79
CA GLY A 45 -27.37 14.05 10.32
C GLY A 45 -27.10 12.79 9.48
N TRP A 46 -28.18 12.19 8.95
CA TRP A 46 -28.14 10.95 8.16
C TRP A 46 -27.24 11.01 6.91
N PHE A 47 -26.96 12.20 6.39
CA PHE A 47 -26.04 12.38 5.26
C PHE A 47 -24.55 12.34 5.64
N ALA A 48 -24.20 12.74 6.87
CA ALA A 48 -22.81 12.75 7.31
C ALA A 48 -22.34 11.34 7.71
N LEU A 49 -23.26 10.47 8.15
CA LEU A 49 -22.93 9.13 8.62
C LEU A 49 -22.32 8.24 7.51
N PRO A 50 -22.90 8.10 6.31
CA PRO A 50 -22.29 7.31 5.23
C PRO A 50 -20.91 7.84 4.82
N LEU A 51 -20.76 9.17 4.71
CA LEU A 51 -19.47 9.80 4.38
C LEU A 51 -18.40 9.53 5.45
N TYR A 52 -18.81 9.58 6.72
CA TYR A 52 -17.92 9.25 7.83
C TYR A 52 -17.57 7.78 7.87
N LEU A 53 -18.51 6.87 7.58
CA LEU A 53 -18.24 5.44 7.49
C LEU A 53 -17.27 5.13 6.36
N VAL A 54 -17.39 5.77 5.20
CA VAL A 54 -16.41 5.66 4.11
C VAL A 54 -15.04 6.12 4.61
N MET A 55 -14.94 7.33 5.19
CA MET A 55 -13.69 7.85 5.73
C MET A 55 -13.05 6.91 6.78
N ALA A 56 -13.84 6.41 7.74
CA ALA A 56 -13.38 5.54 8.82
C ALA A 56 -13.02 4.13 8.33
N SER A 57 -13.58 3.69 7.20
CA SER A 57 -13.29 2.39 6.60
C SER A 57 -12.02 2.39 5.75
N MET A 58 -11.51 3.55 5.32
CA MET A 58 -10.32 3.58 4.44
C MET A 58 -9.07 3.04 5.13
N TYR A 59 -8.88 3.30 6.42
CA TYR A 59 -7.75 2.74 7.15
C TYR A 59 -7.79 1.20 7.21
N PRO A 60 -8.85 0.53 7.74
CA PRO A 60 -8.90 -0.93 7.78
C PRO A 60 -8.93 -1.56 6.38
N LEU A 61 -9.56 -0.94 5.38
CA LEU A 61 -9.50 -1.43 4.00
C LEU A 61 -8.09 -1.32 3.43
N SER A 62 -7.34 -0.26 3.72
CA SER A 62 -5.94 -0.16 3.32
C SER A 62 -5.07 -1.22 3.98
N LEU A 63 -5.39 -1.68 5.21
CA LEU A 63 -4.69 -2.80 5.84
C LEU A 63 -4.99 -4.13 5.12
N GLN A 64 -6.22 -4.29 4.63
CA GLN A 64 -6.61 -5.44 3.82
C GLN A 64 -5.95 -5.42 2.44
N HIS A 65 -5.94 -4.27 1.75
CA HIS A 65 -5.25 -4.10 0.46
C HIS A 65 -3.72 -4.19 0.58
N ALA A 66 -3.16 -3.93 1.77
CA ALA A 66 -1.74 -4.11 2.06
C ALA A 66 -1.34 -5.58 2.27
N ASP A 67 -2.32 -6.47 2.48
CA ASP A 67 -2.13 -7.91 2.66
C ASP A 67 -1.15 -8.26 3.79
N TRP A 68 -1.26 -7.54 4.92
CA TRP A 68 -0.36 -7.73 6.05
C TRP A 68 -0.43 -9.13 6.67
N VAL A 69 -1.64 -9.72 6.70
CA VAL A 69 -1.96 -11.05 7.27
C VAL A 69 -3.22 -11.59 6.59
N ASP A 70 -3.28 -12.91 6.32
CA ASP A 70 -4.36 -13.60 5.61
C ASP A 70 -5.77 -13.36 6.21
N THR A 71 -5.87 -13.09 7.52
CA THR A 71 -7.14 -12.81 8.21
C THR A 71 -7.49 -11.32 8.16
N SER A 72 -7.69 -10.72 6.97
CA SER A 72 -7.75 -9.25 6.83
C SER A 72 -9.15 -8.61 6.97
N GLU A 73 -10.23 -9.35 6.70
CA GLU A 73 -11.59 -8.78 6.64
C GLU A 73 -12.14 -8.30 7.99
N HIS A 74 -11.63 -8.83 9.11
CA HIS A 74 -12.17 -8.51 10.44
C HIS A 74 -11.86 -7.09 10.92
N PHE A 75 -10.83 -6.43 10.36
CA PHE A 75 -10.51 -5.03 10.70
C PHE A 75 -11.65 -4.08 10.33
N TRP A 76 -12.39 -4.37 9.25
CA TRP A 76 -13.54 -3.58 8.86
C TRP A 76 -14.66 -3.65 9.92
N TRP A 77 -14.91 -4.83 10.48
CA TRP A 77 -15.87 -5.01 11.58
C TRP A 77 -15.46 -4.26 12.85
N ILE A 78 -14.16 -4.28 13.19
CA ILE A 78 -13.63 -3.53 14.34
C ILE A 78 -13.89 -2.03 14.17
N ALA A 79 -13.67 -1.49 12.96
CA ALA A 79 -13.92 -0.09 12.66
C ALA A 79 -15.40 0.29 12.81
N LEU A 80 -16.33 -0.52 12.27
CA LEU A 80 -17.77 -0.29 12.42
C LEU A 80 -18.21 -0.30 13.89
N LEU A 81 -17.71 -1.26 14.67
CA LEU A 81 -17.99 -1.32 16.11
C LEU A 81 -17.41 -0.09 16.83
N GLY A 82 -16.22 0.36 16.44
CA GLY A 82 -15.59 1.58 16.97
C GLY A 82 -16.44 2.83 16.72
N VAL A 83 -16.99 2.98 15.51
CA VAL A 83 -17.92 4.08 15.18
C VAL A 83 -19.23 3.96 15.96
N PHE A 84 -19.81 2.77 16.06
CA PHE A 84 -21.06 2.53 16.79
C PHE A 84 -20.91 2.87 18.28
N PHE A 85 -19.93 2.27 18.96
CA PHE A 85 -19.67 2.53 20.38
C PHE A 85 -19.20 3.96 20.63
N GLY A 86 -18.37 4.52 19.74
CA GLY A 86 -17.93 5.90 19.82
C GLY A 86 -19.09 6.90 19.74
N THR A 87 -20.10 6.61 18.91
CA THR A 87 -21.32 7.43 18.82
C THR A 87 -22.17 7.35 20.09
N ILE A 88 -22.35 6.16 20.66
CA ILE A 88 -23.10 5.95 21.90
C ILE A 88 -22.44 6.69 23.07
N VAL A 89 -21.15 6.44 23.28
CA VAL A 89 -20.40 6.98 24.42
C VAL A 89 -20.12 8.47 24.25
N GLY A 90 -19.88 8.90 23.00
CA GLY A 90 -19.69 10.29 22.62
C GLY A 90 -20.91 11.16 22.92
N ASN A 91 -22.12 10.69 22.57
CA ASN A 91 -23.38 11.37 22.88
C ASN A 91 -23.80 11.26 24.37
N GLY A 92 -23.17 10.36 25.13
CA GLY A 92 -23.43 10.16 26.54
C GLY A 92 -22.83 11.21 27.48
N LYS A 93 -23.33 11.27 28.71
CA LYS A 93 -22.89 12.22 29.77
C LYS A 93 -21.66 11.75 30.57
N LEU A 94 -20.96 10.70 30.12
CA LEU A 94 -19.80 10.15 30.83
C LEU A 94 -18.65 11.15 30.89
N ALA A 95 -17.97 11.24 32.04
CA ALA A 95 -16.73 12.01 32.13
C ALA A 95 -15.67 11.49 31.15
N ALA A 96 -14.85 12.38 30.57
CA ALA A 96 -13.85 12.02 29.56
C ALA A 96 -12.93 10.86 29.98
N ARG A 97 -12.41 10.86 31.20
CA ARG A 97 -11.57 9.76 31.73
C ARG A 97 -12.29 8.40 31.71
N ARG A 98 -13.58 8.38 32.05
CA ARG A 98 -14.38 7.14 32.07
C ARG A 98 -14.63 6.64 30.65
N VAL A 99 -14.84 7.54 29.69
CA VAL A 99 -15.00 7.17 28.27
C VAL A 99 -13.78 6.46 27.72
N PHE A 100 -12.57 6.95 28.02
CA PHE A 100 -11.35 6.29 27.57
C PHE A 100 -11.15 4.93 28.24
N LEU A 101 -11.43 4.82 29.55
CA LEU A 101 -11.36 3.55 30.28
C LEU A 101 -12.35 2.51 29.75
N THR A 102 -13.63 2.88 29.60
CA THR A 102 -14.66 1.97 29.06
C THR A 102 -14.39 1.62 27.60
N GLY A 103 -13.94 2.59 26.81
CA GLY A 103 -13.60 2.40 25.39
C GLY A 103 -12.40 1.47 25.21
N GLY A 104 -11.37 1.58 26.06
CA GLY A 104 -10.22 0.69 26.03
C GLY A 104 -10.57 -0.74 26.42
N LEU A 105 -11.36 -0.94 27.49
CA LEU A 105 -11.79 -2.27 27.93
C LEU A 105 -12.69 -2.97 26.90
N VAL A 106 -13.68 -2.24 26.36
CA VAL A 106 -14.56 -2.77 25.32
C VAL A 106 -13.78 -3.05 24.04
N GLY A 107 -12.86 -2.16 23.65
CA GLY A 107 -12.00 -2.34 22.49
C GLY A 107 -11.14 -3.59 22.58
N ALA A 108 -10.42 -3.77 23.68
CA ALA A 108 -9.59 -4.95 23.89
C ALA A 108 -10.41 -6.25 23.78
N LEU A 109 -11.59 -6.29 24.41
CA LEU A 109 -12.47 -7.45 24.33
C LEU A 109 -12.98 -7.70 22.90
N LEU A 110 -13.43 -6.66 22.20
CA LEU A 110 -13.97 -6.78 20.85
C LEU A 110 -12.90 -7.20 19.84
N VAL A 111 -11.71 -6.60 19.89
CA VAL A 111 -10.57 -6.98 19.04
C VAL A 111 -10.28 -8.47 19.21
N ILE A 112 -10.12 -8.96 20.46
CA ILE A 112 -9.91 -10.38 20.74
C ILE A 112 -11.04 -11.24 20.17
N ILE A 113 -12.30 -10.89 20.43
CA ILE A 113 -13.44 -11.68 19.95
C ILE A 113 -13.46 -11.74 18.42
N THR A 114 -13.26 -10.60 17.74
CA THR A 114 -13.27 -10.54 16.27
C THR A 114 -12.11 -11.31 15.66
N THR A 115 -10.92 -11.24 16.25
CA THR A 115 -9.73 -11.98 15.76
C THR A 115 -9.90 -13.49 15.96
N VAL A 116 -10.42 -13.93 17.11
CA VAL A 116 -10.73 -15.36 17.37
C VAL A 116 -11.80 -15.87 16.41
N ALA A 117 -12.83 -15.06 16.13
CA ALA A 117 -13.88 -15.42 15.17
C ALA A 117 -13.36 -15.54 13.74
N ALA A 118 -12.39 -14.69 13.36
CA ALA A 118 -11.78 -14.67 12.04
C ALA A 118 -10.76 -15.80 11.80
N THR A 119 -10.26 -16.44 12.87
CA THR A 119 -9.27 -17.52 12.75
C THR A 119 -9.90 -18.78 12.15
N SER A 120 -9.40 -19.23 11.00
CA SER A 120 -9.85 -20.44 10.30
C SER A 120 -9.27 -21.71 10.95
N GLY A 121 -10.12 -22.47 11.64
CA GLY A 121 -9.75 -23.74 12.26
C GLY A 121 -10.97 -24.49 12.81
N GLY A 122 -11.11 -25.77 12.47
CA GLY A 122 -12.20 -26.61 12.98
C GLY A 122 -12.09 -26.79 14.50
N GLY A 123 -13.10 -26.35 15.25
CA GLY A 123 -13.10 -26.39 16.72
C GLY A 123 -14.13 -25.44 17.33
N LEU A 124 -14.39 -25.57 18.64
CA LEU A 124 -15.27 -24.65 19.37
C LEU A 124 -14.57 -23.30 19.60
N PHE A 125 -15.34 -22.22 19.78
CA PHE A 125 -14.78 -20.87 20.04
C PHE A 125 -13.79 -20.84 21.22
N ARG A 126 -14.05 -21.65 22.25
CA ARG A 126 -13.17 -21.80 23.41
C ARG A 126 -11.78 -22.30 23.02
N ASP A 127 -11.70 -23.25 22.11
CA ASP A 127 -10.42 -23.86 21.70
C ASP A 127 -9.58 -22.86 20.92
N ARG A 128 -10.22 -22.08 20.03
CA ARG A 128 -9.56 -20.97 19.32
C ARG A 128 -9.07 -19.88 20.26
N LEU A 129 -9.83 -19.56 21.32
CA LEU A 129 -9.43 -18.59 22.35
C LEU A 129 -8.21 -19.09 23.15
N VAL A 130 -8.18 -20.37 23.51
CA VAL A 130 -7.02 -20.99 24.18
C VAL A 130 -5.80 -20.99 23.25
N HIS A 131 -6.00 -21.33 21.97
CA HIS A 131 -4.93 -21.27 20.97
C HIS A 131 -4.34 -19.87 20.83
N LEU A 132 -5.20 -18.83 20.73
CA LEU A 132 -4.76 -17.44 20.73
C LEU A 132 -3.92 -17.09 21.98
N ALA A 133 -4.35 -17.54 23.16
CA ALA A 133 -3.60 -17.29 24.39
C ALA A 133 -2.20 -17.96 24.38
N ILE A 134 -2.09 -19.15 23.79
CA ILE A 134 -0.80 -19.85 23.62
C ILE A 134 0.10 -19.04 22.68
N LEU A 135 -0.41 -18.58 21.53
CA LEU A 135 0.37 -17.80 20.56
C LEU A 135 0.90 -16.50 21.18
N VAL A 136 0.05 -15.79 21.95
CA VAL A 136 0.47 -14.59 22.68
C VAL A 136 1.56 -14.91 23.71
N ASN A 137 1.42 -16.02 24.46
CA ASN A 137 2.43 -16.43 25.43
C ASN A 137 3.77 -16.79 24.78
N ASN A 138 3.73 -17.49 23.65
CA ASN A 138 4.93 -17.85 22.88
C ASN A 138 5.64 -16.60 22.37
N TRP A 139 4.89 -15.65 21.82
CA TRP A 139 5.41 -14.36 21.39
C TRP A 139 6.10 -13.61 22.54
N ILE A 140 5.47 -13.51 23.73
CA ILE A 140 6.08 -12.88 24.91
C ILE A 140 7.41 -13.56 25.27
N THR A 141 7.43 -14.89 25.24
CA THR A 141 8.61 -15.68 25.62
C THR A 141 9.76 -15.44 24.63
N GLN A 142 9.49 -15.47 23.33
CA GLN A 142 10.48 -15.19 22.27
C GLN A 142 11.05 -13.77 22.39
N VAL A 143 10.17 -12.79 22.60
CA VAL A 143 10.55 -11.39 22.77
C VAL A 143 11.43 -11.18 24.02
N LEU A 144 11.12 -11.81 25.15
CA LEU A 144 11.94 -11.72 26.36
C LEU A 144 13.28 -12.46 26.22
N ALA A 145 13.34 -13.50 25.40
CA ALA A 145 14.56 -14.25 25.09
C ALA A 145 15.51 -13.52 24.12
N GLY A 146 15.07 -12.40 23.51
CA GLY A 146 15.84 -11.70 22.48
C GLY A 146 15.69 -12.31 21.08
N GLU A 147 14.79 -13.28 20.91
CA GLU A 147 14.53 -13.96 19.64
C GLU A 147 13.52 -13.19 18.79
N ALA A 148 13.50 -13.48 17.49
CA ALA A 148 12.52 -12.95 16.54
C ALA A 148 11.20 -13.74 16.61
N ALA A 149 10.08 -13.04 16.73
CA ALA A 149 8.77 -13.68 16.88
C ALA A 149 8.11 -13.95 15.51
N ASN A 150 7.98 -15.22 15.16
CA ASN A 150 7.54 -15.69 13.84
C ASN A 150 6.02 -15.81 13.66
N ASP A 151 5.23 -15.60 14.71
CA ASP A 151 3.77 -15.69 14.63
C ASP A 151 3.13 -14.29 14.47
N PRO A 152 2.30 -14.06 13.43
CA PRO A 152 1.72 -12.74 13.16
C PRO A 152 0.56 -12.36 14.09
N THR A 153 0.11 -13.24 14.97
CA THR A 153 -1.14 -13.05 15.73
C THR A 153 -1.11 -11.83 16.65
N VAL A 154 0.01 -11.58 17.33
CA VAL A 154 0.15 -10.39 18.20
C VAL A 154 0.13 -9.11 17.37
N PHE A 155 0.67 -9.15 16.16
CA PHE A 155 0.59 -8.04 15.22
C PHE A 155 -0.84 -7.79 14.74
N VAL A 156 -1.62 -8.85 14.46
CA VAL A 156 -3.06 -8.72 14.14
C VAL A 156 -3.82 -8.04 15.29
N LEU A 157 -3.57 -8.45 16.54
CA LEU A 157 -4.18 -7.81 17.71
C LEU A 157 -3.76 -6.35 17.86
N PHE A 158 -2.50 -6.04 17.55
CA PHE A 158 -1.99 -4.67 17.54
C PHE A 158 -2.70 -3.81 16.48
N LEU A 159 -2.75 -4.26 15.22
CA LEU A 159 -3.46 -3.55 14.15
C LEU A 159 -4.97 -3.42 14.43
N GLY A 160 -5.60 -4.46 14.97
CA GLY A 160 -6.99 -4.38 15.41
C GLY A 160 -7.19 -3.30 16.49
N SER A 161 -6.22 -3.17 17.40
CA SER A 161 -6.24 -2.16 18.45
C SER A 161 -6.05 -0.73 17.90
N THR A 162 -5.20 -0.53 16.90
CA THR A 162 -5.02 0.78 16.25
C THR A 162 -6.26 1.19 15.45
N VAL A 163 -6.89 0.24 14.74
CA VAL A 163 -8.16 0.46 14.02
C VAL A 163 -9.27 0.86 15.01
N TRP A 164 -9.41 0.13 16.12
CA TRP A 164 -10.37 0.47 17.17
C TRP A 164 -10.10 1.86 17.73
N ALA A 165 -8.86 2.14 18.11
CA ALA A 165 -8.49 3.42 18.72
C ALA A 165 -8.77 4.59 17.76
N ALA A 166 -8.37 4.49 16.49
CA ALA A 166 -8.55 5.56 15.51
C ALA A 166 -10.03 5.87 15.25
N THR A 167 -10.84 4.82 15.08
CA THR A 167 -12.28 4.98 14.81
C THR A 167 -13.06 5.39 16.04
N PHE A 168 -12.78 4.81 17.22
CA PHE A 168 -13.43 5.16 18.47
C PHE A 168 -13.11 6.60 18.90
N LEU A 169 -11.83 6.98 18.95
CA LEU A 169 -11.40 8.32 19.39
C LEU A 169 -11.92 9.40 18.44
N GLY A 170 -11.80 9.18 17.13
CA GLY A 170 -12.35 10.09 16.12
C GLY A 170 -13.86 10.31 16.29
N THR A 171 -14.61 9.22 16.52
CA THR A 171 -16.07 9.31 16.63
C THR A 171 -16.52 9.96 17.92
N VAL A 172 -15.85 9.68 19.05
CA VAL A 172 -16.10 10.34 20.34
C VAL A 172 -15.81 11.84 20.24
N ALA A 173 -14.70 12.23 19.61
CA ALA A 173 -14.33 13.63 19.42
C ALA A 173 -15.37 14.36 18.58
N LEU A 174 -15.80 13.76 17.45
CA LEU A 174 -16.84 14.31 16.59
C LEU A 174 -18.17 14.46 17.34
N ALA A 175 -18.63 13.42 18.03
CA ALA A 175 -19.88 13.45 18.78
C ALA A 175 -19.89 14.53 19.88
N ARG A 176 -18.83 14.63 20.69
CA ARG A 176 -18.76 15.56 21.83
C ARG A 176 -18.49 16.99 21.43
N SER A 177 -17.47 17.21 20.63
CA SER A 177 -16.90 18.53 20.39
C SER A 177 -17.24 19.10 19.01
N GLY A 178 -17.61 18.25 18.05
CA GLY A 178 -17.86 18.66 16.67
C GLY A 178 -16.59 18.90 15.87
N ARG A 179 -15.44 18.55 16.44
CA ARG A 179 -14.13 18.64 15.81
C ARG A 179 -13.91 17.44 14.91
N ILE A 180 -14.26 17.61 13.65
CA ILE A 180 -13.98 16.64 12.59
C ILE A 180 -12.48 16.40 12.38
N TRP A 181 -11.64 17.42 12.57
CA TRP A 181 -10.20 17.31 12.42
C TRP A 181 -9.58 16.21 13.29
N ASP A 182 -10.12 15.96 14.48
CA ASP A 182 -9.60 14.91 15.35
C ASP A 182 -9.81 13.52 14.71
N ALA A 183 -10.98 13.29 14.09
CA ALA A 183 -11.25 12.04 13.38
C ALA A 183 -10.40 11.89 12.11
N VAL A 184 -10.18 12.98 11.38
CA VAL A 184 -9.30 13.03 10.20
C VAL A 184 -7.87 12.70 10.60
N LEU A 185 -7.36 13.30 11.67
CA LEU A 185 -5.98 13.08 12.13
C LEU A 185 -5.75 11.65 12.60
N PHE A 186 -6.69 11.07 13.36
CA PHE A 186 -6.51 9.69 13.85
C PHE A 186 -6.60 8.66 12.72
N ASN A 187 -7.60 8.73 11.84
CA ASN A 187 -7.74 7.76 10.74
C ASN A 187 -6.71 8.03 9.63
N GLY A 188 -6.51 9.30 9.27
CA GLY A 188 -5.58 9.73 8.25
C GLY A 188 -4.13 9.50 8.65
N GLY A 189 -3.76 9.72 9.92
CA GLY A 189 -2.42 9.42 10.43
C GLY A 189 -2.09 7.94 10.31
N CYS A 190 -2.98 7.06 10.77
CA CYS A 190 -2.80 5.61 10.62
C CYS A 190 -2.76 5.17 9.15
N LEU A 191 -3.62 5.76 8.30
CA LEU A 191 -3.61 5.50 6.86
C LEU A 191 -2.30 5.94 6.20
N ILE A 192 -1.79 7.14 6.51
CA ILE A 192 -0.52 7.65 5.97
C ILE A 192 0.64 6.77 6.42
N VAL A 193 0.68 6.36 7.70
CA VAL A 193 1.70 5.42 8.17
C VAL A 193 1.62 4.11 7.38
N ASN A 194 0.41 3.55 7.20
CA ASN A 194 0.24 2.34 6.40
C ASN A 194 0.67 2.55 4.94
N VAL A 195 0.32 3.66 4.29
CA VAL A 195 0.74 4.01 2.92
C VAL A 195 2.25 4.21 2.81
N SER A 196 2.89 4.76 3.85
CA SER A 196 4.34 5.00 3.86
C SER A 196 5.14 3.72 4.04
N VAL A 197 4.55 2.73 4.70
CA VAL A 197 5.20 1.46 5.01
C VAL A 197 4.84 0.42 3.96
N ALA A 198 3.57 0.26 3.59
CA ALA A 198 3.13 -0.68 2.56
C ALA A 198 3.65 -0.31 1.17
N LEU A 199 3.91 -1.31 0.33
CA LEU A 199 4.32 -1.09 -1.07
C LEU A 199 3.43 -1.78 -2.08
N THR A 200 2.24 -2.16 -1.63
CA THR A 200 1.08 -2.13 -2.51
C THR A 200 0.73 -0.68 -2.81
N ASN A 201 0.21 -0.43 -4.01
CA ASN A 201 -0.22 0.91 -4.40
C ASN A 201 -1.51 1.30 -3.66
N LEU A 202 -1.35 1.88 -2.47
CA LEU A 202 -2.44 2.37 -1.61
C LEU A 202 -2.79 3.85 -1.87
N TYR A 203 -2.26 4.46 -2.93
CA TYR A 203 -2.66 5.81 -3.33
C TYR A 203 -4.18 5.94 -3.60
N PRO A 204 -4.87 4.94 -4.17
CA PRO A 204 -6.33 4.98 -4.33
C PRO A 204 -7.07 5.15 -2.99
N ASP A 205 -6.66 4.42 -1.94
CA ASP A 205 -7.27 4.52 -0.60
C ASP A 205 -7.11 5.94 -0.02
N LEU A 206 -5.92 6.54 -0.21
CA LEU A 206 -5.65 7.92 0.22
C LEU A 206 -6.50 8.94 -0.55
N VAL A 207 -6.72 8.73 -1.85
CA VAL A 207 -7.59 9.58 -2.66
C VAL A 207 -9.04 9.51 -2.19
N VAL A 208 -9.57 8.29 -2.02
CA VAL A 208 -10.95 8.10 -1.54
C VAL A 208 -11.12 8.68 -0.14
N PHE A 209 -10.15 8.47 0.76
CA PHE A 209 -10.12 9.09 2.08
C PHE A 209 -10.20 10.62 1.99
N THR A 210 -9.34 11.23 1.17
CA THR A 210 -9.26 12.68 1.02
C THR A 210 -10.57 13.27 0.46
N LEU A 211 -11.16 12.63 -0.55
CA LEU A 211 -12.45 13.02 -1.11
C LEU A 211 -13.56 12.96 -0.06
N ALA A 212 -13.62 11.86 0.70
CA ALA A 212 -14.60 11.69 1.78
C ALA A 212 -14.43 12.77 2.87
N VAL A 213 -13.19 13.07 3.26
CA VAL A 213 -12.86 14.13 4.24
C VAL A 213 -13.32 15.50 3.76
N LEU A 214 -13.04 15.88 2.50
CA LEU A 214 -13.42 17.19 1.97
C LEU A 214 -14.93 17.39 1.95
N VAL A 215 -15.69 16.40 1.46
CA VAL A 215 -17.16 16.48 1.46
C VAL A 215 -17.72 16.51 2.89
N LEU A 216 -17.13 15.71 3.80
CA LEU A 216 -17.55 15.67 5.19
C LEU A 216 -17.23 16.98 5.92
N LEU A 217 -16.10 17.63 5.66
CA LEU A 217 -15.73 18.94 6.20
C LEU A 217 -16.76 20.00 5.82
N VAL A 218 -17.14 20.06 4.54
CA VAL A 218 -18.20 20.97 4.06
C VAL A 218 -19.51 20.69 4.79
N ARG A 219 -19.91 19.42 4.92
CA ARG A 219 -21.17 19.04 5.57
C ARG A 219 -21.20 19.43 7.05
N ILE A 220 -20.14 19.12 7.80
CA ILE A 220 -20.04 19.45 9.22
C ILE A 220 -19.97 20.97 9.43
N HIS A 221 -19.29 21.71 8.54
CA HIS A 221 -19.25 23.16 8.60
C HIS A 221 -20.65 23.78 8.46
N ILE A 222 -21.44 23.32 7.48
CA ILE A 222 -22.82 23.79 7.27
C ILE A 222 -23.67 23.54 8.53
N VAL A 223 -23.59 22.34 9.11
CA VAL A 223 -24.36 22.00 10.30
C VAL A 223 -23.96 22.85 11.51
N ASN A 224 -22.66 23.08 11.71
CA ASN A 224 -22.18 23.97 12.76
C ASN A 224 -22.62 25.44 12.53
N LEU A 225 -22.76 25.87 11.28
CA LEU A 225 -23.25 27.21 10.93
C LEU A 225 -24.76 27.33 11.22
N GLN A 226 -25.56 26.32 10.85
CA GLN A 226 -26.98 26.25 11.16
C GLN A 226 -27.24 26.27 12.67
N GLU A 227 -26.48 25.50 13.45
CA GLU A 227 -26.61 25.51 14.91
C GLU A 227 -26.30 26.88 15.52
N ARG A 228 -25.28 27.59 14.99
CA ARG A 228 -24.95 28.95 15.43
C ARG A 228 -26.08 29.92 15.13
N TRP A 229 -26.65 29.85 13.92
CA TRP A 229 -27.79 30.68 13.53
C TRP A 229 -29.05 30.38 14.34
N ALA A 230 -29.36 29.10 14.58
CA ALA A 230 -30.47 28.70 15.43
C ALA A 230 -30.32 29.24 16.86
N ARG A 231 -29.11 29.20 17.43
CA ARG A 231 -28.82 29.82 18.75
C ARG A 231 -28.96 31.35 18.74
N GLN A 232 -28.79 31.98 17.59
CA GLN A 232 -28.94 33.43 17.39
C GLN A 232 -30.35 33.83 16.92
N ASN A 233 -31.31 32.90 16.88
CA ASN A 233 -32.67 33.11 16.34
C ASN A 233 -32.70 33.61 14.89
N ILE A 234 -31.68 33.27 14.09
CA ILE A 234 -31.64 33.57 12.66
C ILE A 234 -32.27 32.39 11.92
N VAL A 235 -33.43 32.62 11.28
CA VAL A 235 -34.10 31.61 10.45
C VAL A 235 -33.38 31.52 9.10
N PRO A 236 -32.71 30.39 8.78
CA PRO A 236 -32.02 30.24 7.52
C PRO A 236 -33.03 30.30 6.37
N SER A 237 -32.69 31.04 5.30
CA SER A 237 -33.49 30.99 4.09
C SER A 237 -33.43 29.56 3.51
N GLY A 238 -34.57 29.07 3.00
CA GLY A 238 -34.70 27.70 2.52
C GLY A 238 -33.65 27.29 1.50
N GLU A 239 -32.99 28.23 0.80
CA GLU A 239 -31.97 27.99 -0.23
C GLU A 239 -30.52 27.87 0.28
N MET A 240 -30.23 28.19 1.54
CA MET A 240 -28.86 28.33 2.06
C MET A 240 -28.03 27.02 2.03
N ASP A 241 -28.61 25.91 2.48
CA ASP A 241 -27.92 24.61 2.59
C ASP A 241 -27.32 24.12 1.27
N TRP A 242 -28.08 24.26 0.19
CA TRP A 242 -27.66 23.81 -1.13
C TRP A 242 -26.62 24.74 -1.76
N ARG A 243 -26.75 26.06 -1.57
CA ARG A 243 -25.77 27.02 -2.09
C ARG A 243 -24.39 26.81 -1.45
N LEU A 244 -24.37 26.57 -0.13
CA LEU A 244 -23.14 26.27 0.61
C LEU A 244 -22.57 24.91 0.24
N LEU A 245 -23.42 23.88 0.08
CA LEU A 245 -22.96 22.55 -0.31
C LEU A 245 -22.41 22.54 -1.73
N ARG A 246 -23.07 23.20 -2.70
CA ARG A 246 -22.58 23.36 -4.07
C ARG A 246 -21.25 24.13 -4.11
N GLY A 247 -21.15 25.24 -3.37
CA GLY A 247 -19.91 26.02 -3.29
C GLY A 247 -18.74 25.22 -2.69
N GLY A 248 -19.01 24.44 -1.64
CA GLY A 248 -18.00 23.56 -1.04
C GLY A 248 -17.60 22.41 -1.96
N LEU A 249 -18.55 21.82 -2.69
CA LEU A 249 -18.27 20.76 -3.66
C LEU A 249 -17.47 21.28 -4.85
N THR A 250 -17.78 22.47 -5.37
CA THR A 250 -17.01 23.09 -6.46
C THR A 250 -15.57 23.36 -6.06
N TRP A 251 -15.33 23.87 -4.84
CA TRP A 251 -13.98 24.07 -4.33
C TRP A 251 -13.23 22.75 -4.09
N THR A 252 -13.94 21.73 -3.63
CA THR A 252 -13.40 20.37 -3.50
C THR A 252 -12.95 19.83 -4.85
N THR A 253 -13.78 19.95 -5.89
CA THR A 253 -13.44 19.53 -7.26
C THR A 253 -12.24 20.32 -7.80
N VAL A 254 -12.18 21.63 -7.59
CA VAL A 254 -11.04 22.46 -8.00
C VAL A 254 -9.74 22.02 -7.31
N LEU A 255 -9.77 21.77 -6.00
CA LEU A 255 -8.60 21.30 -5.25
C LEU A 255 -8.14 19.92 -5.72
N VAL A 256 -9.07 19.01 -6.04
CA VAL A 256 -8.76 17.69 -6.59
C VAL A 256 -8.12 17.82 -7.98
N ILE A 257 -8.68 18.66 -8.86
CA ILE A 257 -8.10 18.91 -10.19
C ILE A 257 -6.70 19.51 -10.06
N LEU A 258 -6.51 20.52 -9.20
CA LEU A 258 -5.19 21.11 -8.94
C LEU A 258 -4.20 20.08 -8.37
N SER A 259 -4.65 19.19 -7.47
CA SER A 259 -3.84 18.08 -6.94
C SER A 259 -3.43 17.08 -8.03
N LEU A 260 -4.33 16.76 -8.97
CA LEU A 260 -4.04 15.83 -10.06
C LEU A 260 -3.11 16.46 -11.11
N LEU A 261 -3.29 17.75 -11.42
CA LEU A 261 -2.44 18.48 -12.35
C LEU A 261 -1.04 18.73 -11.78
N SER A 262 -0.94 19.07 -10.49
CA SER A 262 0.35 19.26 -9.79
C SER A 262 1.14 17.97 -9.57
N ALA A 263 0.50 16.80 -9.65
CA ALA A 263 1.18 15.50 -9.63
C ALA A 263 2.16 15.29 -10.81
N THR A 264 2.12 16.16 -11.83
CA THR A 264 3.08 16.18 -12.94
C THR A 264 4.35 17.01 -12.65
N GLN A 265 4.35 17.88 -11.63
CA GLN A 265 5.49 18.74 -11.25
C GLN A 265 6.23 18.25 -9.98
N ARG A 266 6.54 16.95 -9.92
CA ARG A 266 7.08 16.25 -8.73
C ARG A 266 8.52 16.59 -8.30
N VAL A 267 9.23 17.50 -8.96
CA VAL A 267 10.69 17.58 -8.79
C VAL A 267 11.12 18.40 -7.55
N GLY A 268 10.44 19.49 -7.19
CA GLY A 268 10.94 20.41 -6.15
C GLY A 268 10.46 20.15 -4.71
N ALA A 269 9.22 19.71 -4.52
CA ALA A 269 8.66 19.50 -3.17
C ALA A 269 9.13 18.18 -2.53
N ALA A 270 9.45 17.18 -3.35
CA ALA A 270 9.94 15.88 -2.91
C ALA A 270 11.35 15.97 -2.29
N GLU A 271 12.22 16.84 -2.80
CA GLU A 271 13.58 17.06 -2.26
C GLU A 271 13.55 17.74 -0.89
N ALA A 272 12.70 18.76 -0.71
CA ALA A 272 12.52 19.43 0.58
C ALA A 272 11.92 18.49 1.65
N LEU A 273 10.98 17.62 1.26
CA LEU A 273 10.41 16.62 2.14
C LEU A 273 11.41 15.51 2.48
N ASN A 274 12.20 15.03 1.50
CA ASN A 274 13.27 14.05 1.73
C ASN A 274 14.34 14.57 2.68
N ASN A 275 14.73 15.85 2.56
CA ASN A 275 15.71 16.47 3.46
C ASN A 275 15.17 16.68 4.88
N ALA A 276 13.87 16.95 5.04
CA ALA A 276 13.23 16.98 6.36
C ALA A 276 13.09 15.57 6.95
N TRP A 277 12.84 14.56 6.11
CA TRP A 277 12.65 13.17 6.49
C TRP A 277 13.94 12.52 7.00
N SER A 278 15.09 12.81 6.38
CA SER A 278 16.39 12.26 6.79
C SER A 278 16.81 12.65 8.23
N THR A 279 16.28 13.76 8.76
CA THR A 279 16.51 14.18 10.15
C THR A 279 15.72 13.32 11.15
N PHE A 280 14.61 12.72 10.73
CA PHE A 280 13.77 11.80 11.52
C PHE A 280 14.13 10.32 11.33
N GLU A 281 15.05 9.99 10.42
CA GLU A 281 15.40 8.61 10.04
C GLU A 281 16.33 7.93 11.06
N SER A 282 17.22 8.67 11.73
CA SER A 282 18.16 8.08 12.70
C SER A 282 17.56 7.52 14.01
N PRO A 283 16.49 8.08 14.61
CA PRO A 283 15.79 7.44 15.73
C PRO A 283 14.89 6.28 15.28
N TYR A 284 14.38 6.35 14.04
CA TYR A 284 13.48 5.35 13.46
C TYR A 284 14.16 3.99 13.31
N HIS A 285 15.44 3.93 12.91
CA HIS A 285 16.18 2.67 12.76
C HIS A 285 16.32 1.85 14.05
N ARG A 286 16.34 2.48 15.23
CA ARG A 286 16.33 1.76 16.52
C ARG A 286 14.97 1.14 16.82
N VAL A 287 13.90 1.83 16.42
CA VAL A 287 12.53 1.35 16.56
C VAL A 287 12.25 0.26 15.53
N GLU A 288 12.75 0.40 14.30
CA GLU A 288 12.62 -0.56 13.20
C GLU A 288 13.27 -1.91 13.51
N ALA A 289 14.48 -1.93 14.07
CA ALA A 289 15.15 -3.18 14.45
C ALA A 289 14.40 -3.94 15.57
N GLU A 290 13.92 -3.24 16.60
CA GLU A 290 13.09 -3.84 17.66
C GLU A 290 11.70 -4.24 17.13
N TRP A 291 11.12 -3.44 16.23
CA TRP A 291 9.85 -3.73 15.56
C TRP A 291 9.93 -5.00 14.72
N GLN A 292 11.01 -5.18 13.96
CA GLN A 292 11.26 -6.38 13.16
C GLN A 292 11.49 -7.60 14.05
N ARG A 293 12.19 -7.45 15.17
CA ARG A 293 12.33 -8.53 16.16
C ARG A 293 11.00 -8.95 16.77
N PHE A 294 10.15 -7.98 17.11
CA PHE A 294 8.82 -8.22 17.67
C PHE A 294 7.83 -8.80 16.67
N PHE A 295 7.98 -8.54 15.37
CA PHE A 295 6.97 -8.89 14.37
C PHE A 295 7.57 -9.55 13.12
N ALA A 296 8.56 -10.42 13.30
CA ALA A 296 9.24 -11.11 12.20
C ALA A 296 8.33 -12.02 11.37
N GLY A 297 7.24 -12.52 11.97
CA GLY A 297 6.24 -13.38 11.34
C GLY A 297 5.21 -12.70 10.44
N VAL A 298 5.27 -11.38 10.30
CA VAL A 298 4.25 -10.56 9.64
C VAL A 298 4.62 -10.31 8.19
N SER A 299 3.65 -10.43 7.28
CA SER A 299 3.83 -10.10 5.87
C SER A 299 3.82 -8.58 5.67
N GLY A 300 4.96 -7.91 5.75
CA GLY A 300 5.13 -6.64 5.04
C GLY A 300 6.34 -5.84 5.48
N PRO A 301 6.70 -4.75 4.80
CA PRO A 301 6.56 -4.45 3.38
C PRO A 301 7.80 -4.97 2.59
N SER A 302 7.59 -5.78 1.55
CA SER A 302 8.60 -6.24 0.55
C SER A 302 10.05 -6.30 1.04
N ARG A 303 10.36 -7.46 1.58
CA ARG A 303 11.58 -8.24 1.31
C ARG A 303 11.42 -9.72 1.70
N LEU A 304 10.23 -10.13 2.17
CA LEU A 304 10.05 -11.31 3.02
C LEU A 304 8.91 -12.25 2.57
N ARG A 305 8.52 -12.20 1.30
CA ARG A 305 7.90 -13.36 0.63
C ARG A 305 8.30 -13.29 -0.83
N GLY A 306 9.26 -14.13 -1.19
CA GLY A 306 9.91 -14.10 -2.48
C GLY A 306 10.93 -12.98 -2.65
N VAL A 307 11.65 -13.06 -3.77
CA VAL A 307 12.80 -12.22 -4.07
C VAL A 307 12.35 -10.86 -4.62
N SER A 308 12.91 -9.75 -4.14
CA SER A 308 12.61 -8.42 -4.67
C SER A 308 13.88 -7.74 -5.18
N PHE A 309 14.02 -7.70 -6.50
CA PHE A 309 15.11 -6.99 -7.17
C PHE A 309 14.72 -5.52 -7.35
N SER A 310 15.09 -4.69 -6.39
CA SER A 310 14.88 -3.24 -6.46
C SER A 310 16.18 -2.52 -6.78
N ASP A 311 16.11 -1.21 -7.05
CA ASP A 311 17.32 -0.40 -7.31
C ASP A 311 18.17 -0.18 -6.04
N SER A 312 17.79 -0.75 -4.89
CA SER A 312 18.60 -0.73 -3.66
C SER A 312 18.41 -1.92 -2.72
N ILE A 313 19.51 -2.36 -2.11
CA ILE A 313 19.54 -3.38 -1.06
C ILE A 313 19.99 -2.72 0.25
N ARG A 314 19.41 -3.14 1.37
CA ARG A 314 19.91 -2.77 2.71
C ARG A 314 20.37 -4.04 3.39
N LEU A 315 21.60 -4.06 3.86
CA LEU A 315 22.14 -5.14 4.68
C LEU A 315 21.45 -5.11 6.05
N GLY A 316 21.33 -6.25 6.72
CA GLY A 316 20.62 -6.38 7.99
C GLY A 316 19.18 -6.87 7.88
N GLN A 317 18.76 -7.33 6.70
CA GLN A 317 17.45 -7.93 6.47
C GLN A 317 17.66 -9.33 5.90
N SER A 318 17.09 -10.37 6.52
CA SER A 318 16.98 -11.67 5.84
C SER A 318 15.84 -11.59 4.85
N PRO A 319 15.92 -12.14 3.63
CA PRO A 319 14.74 -12.50 2.88
C PRO A 319 14.09 -13.76 3.50
N ASN A 320 12.78 -13.91 3.35
CA ASN A 320 12.05 -15.11 3.75
C ASN A 320 11.66 -15.81 2.45
N LEU A 321 12.54 -16.75 2.09
CA LEU A 321 12.54 -17.46 0.82
C LEU A 321 11.83 -18.81 1.01
N GLY A 322 10.86 -19.11 0.16
CA GLY A 322 10.15 -20.39 0.16
C GLY A 322 10.63 -21.36 -0.92
N ASP A 323 9.95 -22.50 -1.01
CA ASP A 323 10.17 -23.52 -2.05
C ASP A 323 9.39 -23.27 -3.35
N ARG A 324 8.78 -22.08 -3.50
CA ARG A 324 7.98 -21.74 -4.67
C ARG A 324 8.87 -21.61 -5.91
N VAL A 325 8.46 -22.23 -7.01
CA VAL A 325 9.13 -22.11 -8.31
C VAL A 325 8.92 -20.71 -8.86
N VAL A 326 10.01 -20.02 -9.21
CA VAL A 326 10.00 -18.68 -9.80
C VAL A 326 9.99 -18.77 -11.31
N PHE A 327 10.85 -19.63 -11.87
CA PHE A 327 10.92 -19.92 -13.30
C PHE A 327 11.60 -21.26 -13.56
N THR A 328 11.45 -21.75 -14.79
CA THR A 328 12.29 -22.84 -15.32
C THR A 328 13.17 -22.34 -16.45
N VAL A 329 14.37 -22.90 -16.59
CA VAL A 329 15.33 -22.52 -17.62
C VAL A 329 15.72 -23.71 -18.47
N GLU A 330 15.53 -23.61 -19.77
CA GLU A 330 16.05 -24.54 -20.76
C GLU A 330 17.37 -23.98 -21.30
N ALA A 331 18.48 -24.64 -20.98
CA ALA A 331 19.81 -24.22 -21.39
C ALA A 331 20.81 -25.39 -21.36
N GLY A 332 21.87 -25.32 -22.19
CA GLY A 332 22.86 -26.39 -22.31
C GLY A 332 23.77 -26.58 -21.08
N ALA A 333 23.81 -25.60 -20.17
CA ALA A 333 24.55 -25.66 -18.91
C ALA A 333 23.90 -24.75 -17.86
N GLY A 334 24.12 -25.07 -16.59
CA GLY A 334 23.67 -24.27 -15.47
C GLY A 334 24.53 -23.03 -15.27
N HIS A 335 23.90 -21.87 -15.10
CA HIS A 335 24.56 -20.61 -14.77
C HIS A 335 23.84 -19.94 -13.61
N PHE A 336 24.45 -18.88 -13.06
CA PHE A 336 23.74 -17.97 -12.19
C PHE A 336 22.88 -17.04 -13.06
N TRP A 337 21.63 -16.88 -12.66
CA TRP A 337 20.60 -16.15 -13.39
C TRP A 337 20.52 -14.73 -12.82
N ARG A 338 21.28 -13.83 -13.43
CA ARG A 338 21.38 -12.42 -13.09
C ARG A 338 20.04 -11.70 -13.25
N ALA A 339 19.74 -10.85 -12.28
CA ALA A 339 18.59 -9.96 -12.27
C ALA A 339 19.05 -8.48 -12.34
N VAL A 340 19.89 -8.04 -11.40
CA VAL A 340 20.30 -6.64 -11.26
C VAL A 340 21.70 -6.51 -10.65
N THR A 341 22.40 -5.41 -10.92
CA THR A 341 23.69 -5.10 -10.30
C THR A 341 23.73 -3.74 -9.62
N TYR A 342 24.57 -3.64 -8.59
CA TYR A 342 24.68 -2.46 -7.75
C TYR A 342 26.09 -1.87 -7.76
N ASP A 343 26.19 -0.58 -8.04
CA ASP A 343 27.46 0.14 -8.18
C ASP A 343 27.81 1.02 -6.97
N PHE A 344 26.86 1.43 -6.13
CA PHE A 344 27.13 2.42 -5.07
C PHE A 344 26.91 1.84 -3.67
N TYR A 345 27.95 1.93 -2.82
CA TYR A 345 27.89 1.51 -1.41
C TYR A 345 27.59 2.68 -0.48
N THR A 346 26.56 2.54 0.34
CA THR A 346 26.07 3.59 1.24
C THR A 346 26.65 3.53 2.66
N GLY A 347 27.37 2.45 3.01
CA GLY A 347 27.75 2.14 4.40
C GLY A 347 26.70 1.35 5.20
N ALA A 348 25.51 1.15 4.62
CA ALA A 348 24.45 0.29 5.18
C ALA A 348 23.87 -0.68 4.15
N GLY A 349 24.25 -0.56 2.89
CA GLY A 349 23.71 -1.33 1.78
C GLY A 349 24.17 -0.79 0.43
N TRP A 350 23.47 -1.20 -0.62
CA TRP A 350 23.84 -0.98 -2.00
C TRP A 350 22.71 -0.33 -2.79
N ARG A 351 23.06 0.45 -3.82
CA ARG A 351 22.08 0.98 -4.77
C ARG A 351 22.66 1.06 -6.17
N THR A 352 21.77 0.97 -7.16
CA THR A 352 22.09 1.18 -8.57
C THR A 352 21.92 2.65 -8.89
N THR A 353 22.96 3.27 -9.46
CA THR A 353 22.93 4.67 -9.90
C THR A 353 23.00 4.83 -11.42
N GLU A 354 23.21 3.72 -12.13
CA GLU A 354 23.29 3.67 -13.59
C GLU A 354 22.02 3.05 -14.16
N THR A 355 21.04 3.92 -14.37
CA THR A 355 19.69 3.57 -14.84
C THR A 355 19.40 4.12 -16.24
N ASP A 356 20.42 4.56 -16.98
CA ASP A 356 20.23 5.12 -18.31
C ASP A 356 19.71 4.04 -19.26
N LYS A 357 18.70 4.42 -20.03
CA LYS A 357 18.02 3.53 -20.95
C LYS A 357 18.80 3.41 -22.25
N ALA A 358 19.10 2.18 -22.65
CA ALA A 358 19.81 1.89 -23.89
C ALA A 358 19.17 0.71 -24.63
N ASP A 359 19.00 0.86 -25.95
CA ASP A 359 18.48 -0.23 -26.79
C ASP A 359 19.56 -1.23 -27.19
N LYS A 360 20.83 -0.80 -27.13
CA LYS A 360 22.02 -1.61 -27.43
C LYS A 360 23.16 -1.24 -26.50
N ILE A 361 23.94 -2.25 -26.14
CA ILE A 361 25.18 -2.12 -25.39
C ILE A 361 26.33 -2.79 -26.17
N ALA A 362 27.54 -2.31 -25.95
CA ALA A 362 28.77 -2.81 -26.56
C ALA A 362 29.60 -3.56 -25.52
N VAL A 363 29.21 -4.80 -25.23
CA VAL A 363 29.93 -5.66 -24.29
C VAL A 363 31.21 -6.23 -24.91
N PRO A 364 32.29 -6.44 -24.12
CA PRO A 364 33.50 -7.09 -24.61
C PRO A 364 33.24 -8.53 -25.07
N THR A 365 33.89 -8.93 -26.17
CA THR A 365 33.77 -10.28 -26.77
C THR A 365 35.01 -11.15 -26.59
N THR A 366 36.11 -10.58 -26.09
CA THR A 366 37.37 -11.31 -25.86
C THR A 366 37.15 -12.42 -24.84
N ASP A 367 37.53 -13.65 -25.20
CA ASP A 367 37.38 -14.86 -24.39
C ASP A 367 35.97 -14.98 -23.79
N ARG A 368 34.95 -14.79 -24.64
CA ARG A 368 33.55 -15.03 -24.31
C ARG A 368 32.88 -15.95 -25.31
N GLN A 369 31.99 -16.79 -24.80
CA GLN A 369 31.13 -17.66 -25.60
C GLN A 369 29.69 -17.16 -25.57
N LYS A 370 29.02 -17.25 -26.71
CA LYS A 370 27.58 -17.01 -26.80
C LYS A 370 26.83 -18.13 -26.09
N PHE A 371 25.90 -17.75 -25.22
CA PHE A 371 25.06 -18.65 -24.45
C PHE A 371 23.60 -18.22 -24.59
N ASP A 372 22.75 -19.12 -25.10
CA ASP A 372 21.31 -18.90 -25.25
C ASP A 372 20.59 -19.67 -24.15
N ALA A 373 19.69 -19.00 -23.42
CA ALA A 373 18.87 -19.60 -22.37
C ALA A 373 17.42 -19.17 -22.54
N ARG A 374 16.50 -20.14 -22.48
CA ARG A 374 15.06 -19.90 -22.54
C ARG A 374 14.47 -20.00 -21.14
N PHE A 375 13.84 -18.92 -20.70
CA PHE A 375 13.19 -18.80 -19.40
C PHE A 375 11.69 -18.93 -19.56
N ASP A 376 11.06 -19.70 -18.68
CA ASP A 376 9.61 -19.78 -18.52
C ASP A 376 9.22 -19.26 -17.14
N ILE A 377 8.71 -18.02 -17.10
CA ILE A 377 8.42 -17.29 -15.86
C ILE A 377 7.09 -17.75 -15.25
N VAL A 378 7.16 -18.22 -14.01
CA VAL A 378 6.00 -18.55 -13.17
C VAL A 378 5.61 -17.34 -12.31
N GLU A 379 6.61 -16.71 -11.67
CA GLU A 379 6.42 -15.56 -10.78
C GLU A 379 7.11 -14.31 -11.37
N PRO A 380 6.35 -13.33 -11.92
CA PRO A 380 6.96 -12.19 -12.60
C PRO A 380 7.44 -11.09 -11.66
N HIS A 381 8.74 -10.75 -11.75
CA HIS A 381 9.38 -9.67 -11.00
C HIS A 381 9.35 -8.34 -11.77
N ALA A 382 8.19 -7.67 -11.75
CA ALA A 382 7.93 -6.45 -12.53
C ALA A 382 8.19 -6.66 -14.03
N ASN A 383 9.00 -5.81 -14.67
CA ASN A 383 9.40 -5.94 -16.07
C ASN A 383 10.84 -6.45 -16.24
N LEU A 384 11.42 -7.08 -15.22
CA LEU A 384 12.79 -7.58 -15.25
C LEU A 384 12.90 -8.86 -16.10
N LEU A 385 13.99 -8.99 -16.84
CA LEU A 385 14.35 -10.22 -17.56
C LEU A 385 15.63 -10.79 -16.95
N PHE A 386 15.57 -12.06 -16.58
CA PHE A 386 16.71 -12.84 -16.11
C PHE A 386 17.60 -13.29 -17.27
N ALA A 387 18.90 -13.40 -17.02
CA ALA A 387 19.90 -13.80 -18.00
C ALA A 387 21.13 -14.43 -17.33
N ALA A 388 22.04 -15.03 -18.10
CA ALA A 388 23.34 -15.45 -17.58
C ALA A 388 24.38 -14.33 -17.79
N SER A 389 25.31 -14.09 -16.84
CA SER A 389 26.47 -13.19 -17.01
C SER A 389 26.10 -11.82 -17.63
N GLU A 390 26.51 -11.54 -18.87
CA GLU A 390 26.24 -10.29 -19.60
C GLU A 390 25.23 -10.52 -20.73
N PRO A 391 23.95 -10.12 -20.57
CA PRO A 391 22.94 -10.23 -21.62
C PRO A 391 23.21 -9.26 -22.77
N VAL A 392 22.98 -9.70 -24.01
CA VAL A 392 23.17 -8.87 -25.22
C VAL A 392 21.91 -8.74 -26.07
N ARG A 393 20.95 -9.66 -25.91
CA ARG A 393 19.69 -9.64 -26.68
C ARG A 393 18.63 -10.51 -26.02
N ALA A 394 17.37 -10.08 -26.07
CA ALA A 394 16.20 -10.94 -25.85
C ALA A 394 15.32 -11.03 -27.11
N ASP A 395 14.48 -12.06 -27.19
CA ASP A 395 13.49 -12.26 -28.26
C ASP A 395 12.16 -11.52 -28.04
N VAL A 396 11.95 -10.95 -26.84
CA VAL A 396 10.85 -10.02 -26.52
C VAL A 396 11.31 -8.57 -26.62
N PRO A 397 10.41 -7.57 -26.81
CA PRO A 397 10.82 -6.16 -26.77
C PRO A 397 11.44 -5.78 -25.42
N TYR A 398 12.70 -5.35 -25.46
CA TYR A 398 13.51 -5.10 -24.26
C TYR A 398 14.23 -3.75 -24.31
N GLN A 399 14.78 -3.35 -23.17
CA GLN A 399 15.64 -2.20 -22.98
C GLN A 399 16.67 -2.53 -21.88
N PHE A 400 17.92 -2.14 -22.09
CA PHE A 400 18.94 -2.20 -21.08
C PHE A 400 18.86 -0.98 -20.16
N GLN A 401 19.15 -1.19 -18.89
CA GLN A 401 19.70 -0.14 -18.02
C GLN A 401 21.22 -0.25 -18.06
N SER A 402 21.91 0.88 -18.18
CA SER A 402 23.37 0.93 -18.36
C SER A 402 23.93 2.26 -17.86
N GLY A 403 25.27 2.34 -17.80
CA GLY A 403 25.98 3.61 -17.65
C GLY A 403 26.03 4.39 -18.98
N PRO A 404 26.53 5.65 -18.95
CA PRO A 404 26.65 6.50 -20.13
C PRO A 404 27.51 5.91 -21.25
N ASP A 405 28.48 5.06 -20.90
CA ASP A 405 29.42 4.44 -21.84
C ASP A 405 28.81 3.25 -22.61
N ARG A 406 27.67 2.71 -22.15
CA ARG A 406 26.94 1.58 -22.73
C ARG A 406 27.80 0.34 -22.95
N THR A 407 28.83 0.10 -22.11
CA THR A 407 29.76 -1.03 -22.26
C THR A 407 29.34 -2.29 -21.49
N TYR A 408 28.31 -2.20 -20.65
CA TYR A 408 27.72 -3.30 -19.89
C TYR A 408 26.26 -3.00 -19.59
N SER A 409 25.50 -3.97 -19.10
CA SER A 409 24.18 -3.71 -18.52
C SER A 409 24.26 -3.64 -16.99
N THR A 410 23.31 -2.96 -16.36
CA THR A 410 23.00 -3.11 -14.93
C THR A 410 21.79 -4.00 -14.71
N SER A 411 20.79 -3.90 -15.59
CA SER A 411 19.67 -4.83 -15.71
C SER A 411 19.14 -4.89 -17.15
N LEU A 412 18.48 -5.99 -17.48
CA LEU A 412 17.72 -6.16 -18.72
C LEU A 412 16.22 -6.13 -18.39
N ARG A 413 15.46 -5.29 -19.09
CA ARG A 413 14.03 -5.11 -18.79
C ARG A 413 13.18 -5.19 -20.05
N ALA A 414 12.03 -5.84 -19.96
CA ALA A 414 11.00 -5.75 -20.99
C ALA A 414 10.37 -4.36 -21.03
N LEU A 415 9.82 -3.94 -22.18
CA LEU A 415 9.18 -2.62 -22.29
C LEU A 415 7.91 -2.51 -21.43
N ASN A 416 7.25 -3.63 -21.14
CA ASN A 416 6.13 -3.70 -20.21
C ASN A 416 6.11 -5.02 -19.42
N ARG A 417 5.29 -5.05 -18.36
CA ARG A 417 5.17 -6.22 -17.46
C ARG A 417 4.66 -7.48 -18.16
N ALA A 418 3.77 -7.33 -19.15
CA ALA A 418 3.19 -8.47 -19.86
C ALA A 418 4.22 -9.21 -20.73
N GLN A 419 5.22 -8.49 -21.24
CA GLN A 419 6.32 -9.06 -22.02
C GLN A 419 7.39 -9.76 -21.17
N ALA A 420 7.47 -9.44 -19.88
CA ALA A 420 8.30 -10.18 -18.91
C ALA A 420 7.55 -11.38 -18.29
N GLN A 421 6.29 -11.61 -18.67
CA GLN A 421 5.49 -12.75 -18.26
C GLN A 421 5.51 -13.83 -19.35
N GLY A 422 5.56 -15.09 -18.95
CA GLY A 422 5.61 -16.23 -19.88
C GLY A 422 7.03 -16.59 -20.30
N SER A 423 7.18 -17.03 -21.55
CA SER A 423 8.45 -17.55 -22.09
C SER A 423 9.23 -16.48 -22.84
N TYR A 424 10.54 -16.41 -22.63
CA TYR A 424 11.45 -15.61 -23.45
C TYR A 424 12.84 -16.25 -23.52
N THR A 425 13.60 -15.92 -24.55
CA THR A 425 14.98 -16.37 -24.76
C THR A 425 15.94 -15.18 -24.66
N VAL A 426 16.99 -15.32 -23.85
CA VAL A 426 18.06 -14.32 -23.75
C VAL A 426 19.36 -14.91 -24.26
N THR A 427 19.99 -14.19 -25.19
CA THR A 427 21.36 -14.40 -25.59
C THR A 427 22.28 -13.60 -24.67
N SER A 428 23.28 -14.27 -24.13
CA SER A 428 24.29 -13.70 -23.24
C SER A 428 25.72 -14.04 -23.68
N PHE A 429 26.71 -13.30 -23.17
CA PHE A 429 28.13 -13.65 -23.30
C PHE A 429 28.72 -14.07 -21.95
N VAL A 430 29.07 -15.35 -21.86
CA VAL A 430 29.71 -15.95 -20.69
C VAL A 430 31.23 -15.96 -20.90
N SER A 431 32.01 -15.57 -19.89
CA SER A 431 33.46 -15.57 -20.00
C SER A 431 34.04 -16.98 -19.92
N VAL A 432 35.00 -17.26 -20.80
CA VAL A 432 35.83 -18.47 -20.82
C VAL A 432 37.32 -18.13 -20.58
N ALA A 433 37.61 -16.93 -20.09
CA ALA A 433 38.97 -16.48 -19.82
C ALA A 433 39.61 -17.32 -18.70
N ASP A 434 40.83 -17.80 -18.95
CA ASP A 434 41.60 -18.58 -17.98
C ASP A 434 42.28 -17.69 -16.93
N LYS A 435 42.75 -18.32 -15.84
CA LYS A 435 43.38 -17.59 -14.72
C LYS A 435 44.62 -16.82 -15.16
N GLN A 436 45.45 -17.42 -16.00
CA GLN A 436 46.73 -16.83 -16.45
C GLN A 436 46.52 -15.58 -17.30
N THR A 437 45.49 -15.61 -18.13
CA THR A 437 45.07 -14.50 -18.97
C THR A 437 44.61 -13.34 -18.10
N LEU A 438 43.75 -13.59 -17.10
CA LEU A 438 43.27 -12.55 -16.19
C LEU A 438 44.38 -11.98 -15.28
N ARG A 439 45.37 -12.77 -14.87
CA ARG A 439 46.56 -12.32 -14.11
C ARG A 439 47.42 -11.32 -14.89
N ARG A 440 47.44 -11.41 -16.22
CA ARG A 440 48.24 -10.54 -17.10
C ARG A 440 47.53 -9.23 -17.46
N VAL A 441 46.25 -9.08 -17.11
CA VAL A 441 45.48 -7.87 -17.44
C VAL A 441 46.01 -6.68 -16.63
N PRO A 442 46.37 -5.56 -17.29
CA PRO A 442 46.84 -4.38 -16.59
C PRO A 442 45.72 -3.74 -15.76
N ALA A 443 46.06 -3.25 -14.56
CA ALA A 443 45.15 -2.52 -13.67
C ALA A 443 44.93 -1.06 -14.12
N THR A 444 44.70 -0.85 -15.42
CA THR A 444 44.43 0.46 -16.02
C THR A 444 42.96 0.56 -16.38
N TYR A 445 42.21 1.33 -15.58
CA TYR A 445 40.77 1.49 -15.72
C TYR A 445 40.40 2.84 -16.33
N SER A 446 39.30 2.89 -17.09
CA SER A 446 38.74 4.16 -17.56
C SER A 446 38.31 5.01 -16.38
N ASP A 447 38.27 6.34 -16.57
CA ASP A 447 37.86 7.27 -15.52
C ASP A 447 36.43 7.00 -15.02
N HIS A 448 35.55 6.57 -15.93
CA HIS A 448 34.17 6.20 -15.60
C HIS A 448 34.11 4.99 -14.67
N ILE A 449 34.78 3.89 -15.04
CA ILE A 449 34.83 2.67 -14.22
C ILE A 449 35.47 2.97 -12.85
N ARG A 450 36.56 3.74 -12.84
CA ARG A 450 37.24 4.14 -11.60
C ARG A 450 36.33 4.94 -10.67
N ALA A 451 35.65 5.96 -11.20
CA ALA A 451 34.81 6.86 -10.40
C ALA A 451 33.60 6.15 -9.78
N LYS A 452 33.03 5.15 -10.48
CA LYS A 452 31.83 4.43 -10.03
C LYS A 452 32.16 3.20 -9.20
N TYR A 453 33.04 2.35 -9.70
CA TYR A 453 33.25 1.01 -9.16
C TYR A 453 34.44 0.89 -8.22
N LEU A 454 35.13 2.00 -7.91
CA LEU A 454 35.98 2.12 -6.70
C LEU A 454 35.33 3.00 -5.62
N GLN A 455 34.07 3.42 -5.80
CA GLN A 455 33.42 4.27 -4.81
C GLN A 455 33.24 3.52 -3.48
N LEU A 456 33.71 4.18 -2.41
CA LEU A 456 33.49 3.80 -1.01
C LEU A 456 33.21 5.06 -0.18
N PRO A 457 32.37 4.98 0.86
CA PRO A 457 32.12 6.12 1.75
C PRO A 457 33.36 6.42 2.59
N SER A 458 33.57 7.69 2.93
CA SER A 458 34.66 8.12 3.82
C SER A 458 34.54 7.55 5.24
N THR A 459 33.34 7.08 5.62
CA THR A 459 33.02 6.47 6.91
C THR A 459 33.37 4.99 6.99
N LEU A 460 33.93 4.37 5.94
CA LEU A 460 34.30 2.95 5.95
C LEU A 460 35.28 2.66 7.12
N PRO A 461 34.99 1.70 8.00
CA PRO A 461 35.82 1.44 9.18
C PRO A 461 37.25 1.03 8.84
N GLN A 462 38.21 1.57 9.59
CA GLN A 462 39.64 1.35 9.35
C GLN A 462 40.03 -0.15 9.38
N ARG A 463 39.41 -0.93 10.29
CA ARG A 463 39.69 -2.36 10.41
C ARG A 463 39.36 -3.14 9.14
N VAL A 464 38.32 -2.75 8.40
CA VAL A 464 37.96 -3.37 7.11
C VAL A 464 39.06 -3.09 6.08
N LYS A 465 39.57 -1.86 6.05
CA LYS A 465 40.68 -1.48 5.17
C LYS A 465 41.95 -2.24 5.49
N ASP A 466 42.32 -2.26 6.77
CA ASP A 466 43.51 -2.96 7.24
C ASP A 466 43.44 -4.46 6.92
N LEU A 467 42.25 -5.07 7.04
CA LEU A 467 42.03 -6.46 6.67
C LEU A 467 42.20 -6.71 5.16
N ALA A 468 41.67 -5.82 4.31
CA ALA A 468 41.84 -5.92 2.86
C ALA A 468 43.33 -5.86 2.47
N HIS A 469 44.08 -4.88 2.99
CA HIS A 469 45.52 -4.73 2.75
C HIS A 469 46.31 -5.92 3.32
N LYS A 470 45.93 -6.43 4.49
CA LYS A 470 46.58 -7.62 5.09
C LYS A 470 46.44 -8.87 4.22
N ILE A 471 45.29 -9.08 3.59
CA ILE A 471 45.02 -10.29 2.80
C ILE A 471 45.64 -10.20 1.41
N ALA A 472 45.51 -9.04 0.76
CA ALA A 472 45.77 -8.92 -0.68
C ALA A 472 46.52 -7.64 -1.10
N GLY A 473 46.99 -6.82 -0.15
CA GLY A 473 47.69 -5.55 -0.44
C GLY A 473 48.98 -5.72 -1.25
N GLU A 474 49.76 -6.76 -0.94
CA GLU A 474 51.06 -7.05 -1.57
C GLU A 474 50.93 -7.84 -2.90
N LEU A 475 49.72 -8.26 -3.28
CA LEU A 475 49.53 -9.07 -4.49
C LEU A 475 49.63 -8.18 -5.75
N PRO A 476 50.34 -8.63 -6.80
CA PRO A 476 50.75 -7.76 -7.90
C PRO A 476 49.65 -7.45 -8.91
N ASN A 477 48.61 -8.29 -9.02
CA ASN A 477 47.55 -8.15 -10.03
C ASN A 477 46.15 -8.28 -9.44
N SER A 478 45.16 -7.73 -10.15
CA SER A 478 43.78 -7.66 -9.68
C SER A 478 43.09 -9.03 -9.57
N TYR A 479 43.52 -10.02 -10.36
CA TYR A 479 42.97 -11.37 -10.30
C TYR A 479 43.36 -12.08 -9.00
N ASP A 480 44.66 -12.09 -8.67
CA ASP A 480 45.15 -12.71 -7.44
C ASP A 480 44.59 -12.01 -6.20
N LYS A 481 44.38 -10.69 -6.24
CA LYS A 481 43.68 -9.95 -5.18
C LYS A 481 42.24 -10.45 -4.98
N ALA A 482 41.49 -10.62 -6.07
CA ALA A 482 40.12 -11.14 -6.04
C ALA A 482 40.07 -12.58 -5.54
N GLU A 483 40.92 -13.47 -6.07
CA GLU A 483 41.00 -14.87 -5.67
C GLU A 483 41.41 -15.03 -4.20
N ALA A 484 42.33 -14.21 -3.69
CA ALA A 484 42.76 -14.23 -2.29
C ALA A 484 41.65 -13.79 -1.33
N ILE A 485 40.92 -12.72 -1.66
CA ILE A 485 39.80 -12.25 -0.83
C ILE A 485 38.64 -13.26 -0.87
N GLU A 486 38.28 -13.78 -2.05
CA GLU A 486 37.28 -14.84 -2.20
C GLU A 486 37.63 -16.05 -1.33
N SER A 487 38.85 -16.57 -1.47
CA SER A 487 39.35 -17.72 -0.71
C SER A 487 39.35 -17.47 0.80
N TYR A 488 39.76 -16.27 1.23
CA TYR A 488 39.75 -15.89 2.64
C TYR A 488 38.33 -15.88 3.21
N LEU A 489 37.36 -15.26 2.52
CA LEU A 489 35.97 -15.19 2.98
C LEU A 489 35.36 -16.58 3.10
N ARG A 490 35.56 -17.43 2.08
CA ARG A 490 35.06 -18.81 2.03
C ARG A 490 35.64 -19.72 3.12
N SER A 491 36.92 -19.54 3.46
CA SER A 491 37.62 -20.40 4.43
C SER A 491 37.52 -19.91 5.87
N THR A 492 37.29 -18.62 6.08
CA THR A 492 37.31 -18.00 7.43
C THR A 492 35.93 -17.90 8.06
N TYR A 493 34.88 -17.68 7.25
CA TYR A 493 33.52 -17.40 7.73
C TYR A 493 32.54 -18.51 7.37
N ARG A 494 31.40 -18.56 8.06
CA ARG A 494 30.36 -19.57 7.82
C ARG A 494 29.12 -18.96 7.19
N TYR A 495 28.42 -19.72 6.38
CA TYR A 495 27.11 -19.31 5.88
C TYR A 495 26.03 -19.59 6.94
N SER A 496 25.10 -18.64 7.12
CA SER A 496 23.93 -18.76 7.99
C SER A 496 22.72 -18.14 7.29
N SER A 497 21.59 -18.86 7.27
CA SER A 497 20.30 -18.32 6.82
C SER A 497 19.60 -17.45 7.87
N ASN A 498 20.16 -17.35 9.08
CA ASN A 498 19.64 -16.48 10.14
C ASN A 498 20.47 -15.19 10.19
N VAL A 499 19.93 -14.10 9.64
CA VAL A 499 20.56 -12.77 9.64
C VAL A 499 20.34 -12.10 10.99
N ARG A 500 21.42 -11.73 11.67
CA ARG A 500 21.35 -10.92 12.90
C ARG A 500 21.45 -9.44 12.54
N ALA A 501 20.55 -8.64 13.10
CA ALA A 501 20.56 -7.20 12.87
C ALA A 501 21.89 -6.59 13.33
N THR A 502 22.46 -5.73 12.47
CA THR A 502 23.67 -4.96 12.82
C THR A 502 23.33 -3.92 13.89
N PRO A 503 24.13 -3.78 14.97
CA PRO A 503 23.92 -2.75 15.97
C PRO A 503 23.86 -1.33 15.38
N ALA A 504 22.98 -0.49 15.92
CA ALA A 504 22.79 0.87 15.42
C ALA A 504 24.10 1.68 15.43
N GLY A 505 24.39 2.35 14.31
CA GLY A 505 25.60 3.17 14.14
C GLY A 505 26.86 2.37 13.82
N ARG A 506 26.75 1.05 13.63
CA ARG A 506 27.84 0.19 13.18
C ARG A 506 27.69 -0.16 11.70
N ASP A 507 28.82 -0.25 11.00
CA ASP A 507 28.88 -0.70 9.62
C ASP A 507 28.58 -2.22 9.56
N PRO A 508 27.65 -2.69 8.70
CA PRO A 508 27.28 -4.10 8.62
C PRO A 508 28.44 -5.02 8.17
N ILE A 509 29.36 -4.51 7.35
CA ILE A 509 30.52 -5.29 6.87
C ILE A 509 31.56 -5.43 7.99
N ASP A 510 31.83 -4.36 8.76
CA ASP A 510 32.69 -4.46 9.96
C ASP A 510 32.11 -5.48 10.96
N TYR A 511 30.81 -5.39 11.22
CA TYR A 511 30.15 -6.29 12.17
C TYR A 511 30.22 -7.75 11.72
N PHE A 512 29.97 -8.01 10.43
CA PHE A 512 30.11 -9.35 9.85
C PHE A 512 31.54 -9.88 9.97
N LEU A 513 32.54 -9.14 9.49
CA LEU A 513 33.93 -9.61 9.39
C LEU A 513 34.57 -9.85 10.77
N PHE A 514 34.20 -9.07 11.78
CA PHE A 514 34.92 -9.08 13.05
C PHE A 514 34.17 -9.67 14.22
N ASP A 515 32.84 -9.61 14.22
CA ASP A 515 32.02 -9.96 15.38
C ASP A 515 31.13 -11.17 15.09
N LEU A 516 30.31 -11.13 14.03
CA LEU A 516 29.40 -12.24 13.70
C LEU A 516 30.16 -13.44 13.13
N LYS A 517 30.99 -13.22 12.11
CA LYS A 517 31.74 -14.26 11.39
C LYS A 517 30.88 -15.36 10.74
N GLU A 518 29.57 -15.19 10.73
CA GLU A 518 28.59 -16.03 10.07
C GLU A 518 27.40 -15.16 9.59
N ASP A 519 27.02 -15.25 8.31
CA ASP A 519 25.87 -14.50 7.77
C ASP A 519 25.41 -15.00 6.38
N PHE A 520 24.49 -14.27 5.74
CA PHE A 520 23.90 -14.57 4.43
C PHE A 520 24.75 -14.09 3.24
N CYS A 521 24.44 -14.53 2.01
CA CYS A 521 25.26 -14.30 0.81
C CYS A 521 25.53 -12.82 0.49
N GLU A 522 24.57 -11.93 0.74
CA GLU A 522 24.74 -10.48 0.56
C GLU A 522 25.93 -9.91 1.35
N TYR A 523 26.23 -10.42 2.55
CA TYR A 523 27.35 -9.96 3.37
C TYR A 523 28.69 -10.45 2.83
N PHE A 524 28.74 -11.68 2.32
CA PHE A 524 29.93 -12.22 1.66
C PHE A 524 30.24 -11.42 0.39
N ALA A 525 29.25 -11.21 -0.47
CA ALA A 525 29.38 -10.41 -1.69
C ALA A 525 29.79 -8.97 -1.37
N SER A 526 29.11 -8.34 -0.41
CA SER A 526 29.42 -6.97 0.03
C SER A 526 30.83 -6.82 0.57
N SER A 527 31.26 -7.75 1.43
CA SER A 527 32.60 -7.72 2.01
C SER A 527 33.67 -7.83 0.95
N MET A 528 33.51 -8.77 0.02
CA MET A 528 34.45 -8.95 -1.09
C MET A 528 34.54 -7.70 -1.96
N VAL A 529 33.40 -7.12 -2.37
CA VAL A 529 33.39 -5.90 -3.20
C VAL A 529 34.06 -4.74 -2.45
N VAL A 530 33.70 -4.49 -1.19
CA VAL A 530 34.28 -3.38 -0.41
C VAL A 530 35.78 -3.54 -0.23
N MET A 531 36.25 -4.74 0.10
CA MET A 531 37.68 -5.02 0.26
C MET A 531 38.44 -4.88 -1.08
N LEU A 532 37.85 -5.30 -2.20
CA LEU A 532 38.46 -5.12 -3.52
C LEU A 532 38.54 -3.65 -3.94
N ARG A 533 37.47 -2.88 -3.70
CA ARG A 533 37.44 -1.45 -4.00
C ARG A 533 38.50 -0.67 -3.21
N GLU A 534 38.71 -1.03 -1.95
CA GLU A 534 39.78 -0.48 -1.11
C GLU A 534 41.18 -0.77 -1.70
N LEU A 535 41.36 -1.93 -2.32
CA LEU A 535 42.61 -2.32 -2.98
C LEU A 535 42.77 -1.79 -4.41
N GLY A 536 41.87 -0.91 -4.85
CA GLY A 536 41.88 -0.31 -6.19
C GLY A 536 41.38 -1.23 -7.30
N VAL A 537 40.64 -2.30 -6.97
CA VAL A 537 40.07 -3.26 -7.93
C VAL A 537 38.57 -2.97 -8.12
N PRO A 538 38.12 -2.55 -9.31
CA PRO A 538 36.72 -2.23 -9.54
C PRO A 538 35.84 -3.48 -9.49
N ALA A 539 34.84 -3.45 -8.62
CA ALA A 539 33.97 -4.58 -8.35
C ALA A 539 32.52 -4.12 -8.11
N ARG A 540 31.54 -4.98 -8.35
CA ARG A 540 30.10 -4.72 -8.11
C ARG A 540 29.39 -5.96 -7.57
N ILE A 541 28.25 -5.73 -6.91
CA ILE A 541 27.35 -6.81 -6.50
C ILE A 541 26.38 -7.12 -7.63
N VAL A 542 26.09 -8.40 -7.79
CA VAL A 542 25.00 -8.92 -8.61
C VAL A 542 24.00 -9.63 -7.70
N GLU A 543 22.72 -9.37 -7.91
CA GLU A 543 21.63 -10.18 -7.37
C GLU A 543 20.91 -10.93 -8.48
N GLY A 544 20.43 -12.12 -8.14
CA GLY A 544 19.69 -12.99 -9.03
C GLY A 544 19.35 -14.30 -8.36
N PHE A 545 19.49 -15.38 -9.12
CA PHE A 545 19.32 -16.75 -8.62
C PHE A 545 20.55 -17.59 -8.97
N THR A 546 20.85 -18.59 -8.14
CA THR A 546 21.74 -19.67 -8.53
C THR A 546 21.10 -20.54 -9.61
N THR A 547 21.83 -21.54 -10.08
CA THR A 547 21.39 -22.45 -11.15
C THR A 547 20.06 -23.15 -10.87
N GLY A 548 19.70 -23.39 -9.62
CA GLY A 548 18.56 -24.23 -9.24
C GLY A 548 18.84 -25.72 -9.44
N THR A 549 17.78 -26.53 -9.47
CA THR A 549 17.88 -27.99 -9.60
C THR A 549 17.56 -28.42 -11.03
N TYR A 550 18.43 -29.20 -11.67
CA TYR A 550 18.14 -29.76 -13.00
C TYR A 550 17.14 -30.92 -12.88
N ASP A 551 16.02 -30.80 -13.59
CA ASP A 551 14.99 -31.82 -13.71
C ASP A 551 15.13 -32.53 -15.06
N SER A 552 15.58 -33.80 -15.02
CA SER A 552 15.79 -34.61 -16.22
C SER A 552 14.50 -35.01 -16.95
N GLY A 553 13.35 -34.96 -16.28
CA GLY A 553 12.05 -35.24 -16.89
C GLY A 553 11.53 -34.06 -17.71
N LEU A 554 11.91 -32.84 -17.32
CA LEU A 554 11.57 -31.60 -18.02
C LEU A 554 12.67 -31.09 -18.96
N ASP A 555 13.89 -31.66 -18.87
CA ASP A 555 15.12 -31.18 -19.53
C ASP A 555 15.40 -29.69 -19.22
N ARG A 556 15.17 -29.30 -17.96
CA ARG A 556 15.18 -27.89 -17.53
C ARG A 556 15.72 -27.74 -16.12
N TYR A 557 16.31 -26.58 -15.85
CA TYR A 557 16.63 -26.13 -14.50
C TYR A 557 15.37 -25.53 -13.86
N VAL A 558 14.99 -26.05 -12.69
CA VAL A 558 13.89 -25.53 -11.87
C VAL A 558 14.48 -24.60 -10.82
N VAL A 559 14.12 -23.32 -10.88
CA VAL A 559 14.64 -22.27 -10.00
C VAL A 559 13.54 -21.81 -9.05
N LYS A 560 13.82 -21.88 -7.76
CA LYS A 560 12.91 -21.56 -6.65
C LYS A 560 13.32 -20.27 -5.96
N GLU A 561 12.45 -19.74 -5.10
CA GLU A 561 12.77 -18.57 -4.29
C GLU A 561 13.99 -18.81 -3.39
N ILE A 562 14.15 -20.01 -2.84
CA ILE A 562 15.31 -20.39 -2.02
C ILE A 562 16.65 -20.33 -2.79
N ASP A 563 16.61 -20.34 -4.12
CA ASP A 563 17.80 -20.22 -4.97
C ASP A 563 18.25 -18.76 -5.15
N ALA A 564 17.56 -17.78 -4.55
CA ALA A 564 17.94 -16.37 -4.60
C ALA A 564 19.34 -16.16 -4.01
N HIS A 565 20.18 -15.41 -4.72
CA HIS A 565 21.59 -15.31 -4.36
C HIS A 565 22.24 -14.02 -4.82
N ALA A 566 23.27 -13.61 -4.07
CA ALA A 566 24.10 -12.46 -4.35
C ALA A 566 25.56 -12.89 -4.53
N TRP A 567 26.19 -12.43 -5.61
CA TRP A 567 27.58 -12.72 -5.95
C TRP A 567 28.31 -11.46 -6.41
N VAL A 568 29.58 -11.62 -6.79
CA VAL A 568 30.48 -10.52 -7.12
C VAL A 568 30.85 -10.56 -8.58
N GLU A 569 30.96 -9.39 -9.20
CA GLU A 569 31.63 -9.23 -10.49
C GLU A 569 32.80 -8.26 -10.37
N VAL A 570 33.95 -8.63 -10.93
CA VAL A 570 35.18 -7.84 -10.95
C VAL A 570 35.48 -7.42 -12.39
N TYR A 571 35.81 -6.15 -12.59
CA TYR A 571 36.08 -5.61 -13.92
C TYR A 571 37.54 -5.82 -14.35
N PHE A 572 37.72 -6.47 -15.49
CA PHE A 572 39.00 -6.65 -16.15
C PHE A 572 38.98 -5.93 -17.51
N PRO A 573 39.87 -4.94 -17.74
CA PRO A 573 39.97 -4.27 -19.03
C PRO A 573 40.05 -5.26 -20.20
N GLN A 574 39.32 -4.99 -21.29
CA GLN A 574 39.16 -5.85 -22.47
C GLN A 574 38.32 -7.14 -22.27
N TYR A 575 38.20 -7.64 -21.04
CA TYR A 575 37.45 -8.85 -20.71
C TYR A 575 36.07 -8.56 -20.11
N GLY A 576 35.87 -7.36 -19.55
CA GLY A 576 34.62 -6.93 -18.93
C GLY A 576 34.45 -7.43 -17.50
N TRP A 577 33.20 -7.62 -17.09
CA TRP A 577 32.83 -8.10 -15.76
C TRP A 577 32.96 -9.62 -15.65
N ILE A 578 33.69 -10.10 -14.63
CA ILE A 578 34.02 -11.51 -14.39
C ILE A 578 33.52 -11.92 -13.00
N GLU A 579 32.80 -13.04 -12.91
CA GLU A 579 32.06 -13.47 -11.71
C GLU A 579 32.95 -14.11 -10.63
N PHE A 580 32.70 -13.84 -9.36
CA PHE A 580 33.34 -14.46 -8.19
C PHE A 580 32.28 -14.79 -7.15
N GLU A 581 32.46 -15.90 -6.43
CA GLU A 581 31.50 -16.42 -5.47
C GLU A 581 32.14 -16.57 -4.08
N PRO A 582 32.07 -15.52 -3.24
CA PRO A 582 32.65 -15.53 -1.90
C PRO A 582 31.87 -16.37 -0.88
N THR A 583 30.65 -16.82 -1.18
CA THR A 583 29.80 -17.54 -0.22
C THR A 583 30.14 -19.03 -0.20
N PRO A 584 30.50 -19.60 0.97
CA PRO A 584 30.95 -20.98 1.05
C PRO A 584 29.85 -22.03 0.78
N SER A 585 28.57 -21.64 0.87
CA SER A 585 27.43 -22.53 0.57
C SER A 585 27.25 -22.81 -0.92
N GLN A 586 27.89 -22.02 -1.79
CA GLN A 586 27.87 -22.20 -3.24
C GLN A 586 29.26 -22.58 -3.76
N ALA A 587 29.30 -23.34 -4.85
CA ALA A 587 30.56 -23.67 -5.52
C ALA A 587 31.18 -22.42 -6.17
N PRO A 588 32.51 -22.25 -6.13
CA PRO A 588 33.15 -21.14 -6.81
C PRO A 588 33.05 -21.31 -8.33
N PHE A 589 33.09 -20.19 -9.07
CA PHE A 589 33.14 -20.23 -10.53
C PHE A 589 34.44 -20.90 -11.01
N ALA A 590 34.29 -22.08 -11.61
CA ALA A 590 35.43 -22.85 -12.12
C ALA A 590 36.13 -22.11 -13.26
N ARG A 591 37.44 -21.94 -13.15
CA ARG A 591 38.30 -21.37 -14.19
C ARG A 591 39.53 -22.22 -14.40
N VAL A 592 39.84 -22.51 -15.66
CA VAL A 592 41.00 -23.31 -16.04
C VAL A 592 42.28 -22.57 -15.65
N ASP A 593 43.24 -23.30 -15.06
CA ASP A 593 44.61 -22.83 -14.90
C ASP A 593 45.47 -23.48 -16.00
N SER A 594 45.72 -22.72 -17.06
CA SER A 594 46.38 -23.22 -18.28
C SER A 594 47.86 -23.58 -18.09
N ASP A 595 48.47 -23.22 -16.96
CA ASP A 595 49.85 -23.66 -16.61
C ASP A 595 49.92 -25.16 -16.24
N ILE A 596 48.80 -25.83 -15.97
CA ILE A 596 48.74 -27.27 -15.63
C ILE A 596 48.59 -28.15 -16.89
N VAL A 597 48.24 -27.56 -18.04
CA VAL A 597 48.12 -28.31 -19.32
C VAL A 597 49.41 -28.16 -20.12
N GLY A 598 50.48 -28.74 -19.59
CA GLY A 598 51.77 -28.88 -20.24
C GLY A 598 52.21 -30.35 -20.30
N VAL A 599 52.11 -30.93 -21.50
CA VAL A 599 52.68 -32.23 -21.93
C VAL A 599 51.85 -33.49 -21.64
N GLY A 600 50.95 -33.81 -22.57
CA GLY A 600 50.42 -35.15 -22.81
C GLY A 600 49.77 -35.17 -24.20
N GLY A 601 50.47 -35.75 -25.17
CA GLY A 601 50.14 -35.69 -26.59
C GLY A 601 48.78 -36.29 -26.95
N ALA A 602 48.36 -35.95 -28.17
CA ALA A 602 47.24 -36.55 -28.89
C ALA A 602 47.23 -38.08 -28.76
N ASP A 603 46.08 -38.65 -28.40
CA ASP A 603 45.36 -39.70 -29.13
C ASP A 603 44.20 -40.26 -28.28
N GLY A 604 43.05 -40.47 -28.92
CA GLY A 604 42.21 -41.65 -28.63
C GLY A 604 41.07 -41.56 -27.59
N GLU A 605 39.86 -41.68 -28.15
CA GLU A 605 38.76 -42.55 -27.67
C GLU A 605 37.76 -42.05 -26.62
N GLY A 606 36.49 -42.32 -26.95
CA GLY A 606 35.33 -42.02 -26.13
C GLY A 606 35.12 -43.04 -25.01
N GLY A 607 34.27 -42.67 -24.05
CA GLY A 607 34.01 -43.51 -22.90
C GLY A 607 32.93 -42.92 -22.01
N SER A 608 31.72 -43.44 -22.21
CA SER A 608 30.56 -43.44 -21.32
C SER A 608 30.90 -43.56 -19.83
N GLY A 609 30.12 -42.89 -18.98
CA GLY A 609 29.95 -43.31 -17.59
C GLY A 609 29.25 -42.30 -16.71
N ALA A 610 27.95 -42.50 -16.44
CA ALA A 610 27.39 -42.56 -15.09
C ALA A 610 25.84 -42.66 -15.15
N ASN A 611 25.35 -43.89 -15.11
CA ASN A 611 23.98 -44.23 -14.74
C ASN A 611 24.05 -44.92 -13.37
N ALA A 612 23.52 -44.29 -12.33
CA ALA A 612 23.06 -44.86 -11.05
C ALA A 612 22.42 -43.67 -10.30
N ALA A 613 21.19 -43.67 -9.81
CA ALA A 613 20.31 -44.77 -9.43
C ALA A 613 18.85 -44.35 -9.65
N ARG A 614 18.03 -45.30 -10.12
CA ARG A 614 16.58 -45.32 -10.01
C ARG A 614 16.23 -46.14 -8.77
N GLU A 615 15.35 -45.63 -7.92
CA GLU A 615 14.42 -46.43 -7.12
C GLU A 615 13.06 -45.69 -7.07
N ASP A 616 12.10 -46.31 -7.74
CA ASP A 616 10.71 -46.57 -7.35
C ASP A 616 9.79 -45.43 -6.84
N ALA A 617 8.80 -45.09 -7.67
CA ALA A 617 7.38 -45.17 -7.31
C ALA A 617 6.48 -44.93 -8.54
N GLU A 618 6.03 -46.01 -9.17
CA GLU A 618 4.80 -46.01 -9.96
C GLU A 618 3.58 -45.97 -9.04
N GLY A 619 2.56 -45.19 -9.40
CA GLY A 619 1.25 -45.34 -8.77
C GLY A 619 0.22 -44.24 -9.05
N LEU A 620 -0.59 -44.47 -10.10
CA LEU A 620 -2.01 -44.12 -10.23
C LEU A 620 -2.39 -42.77 -10.86
N GLY A 621 -3.09 -42.85 -12.01
CA GLY A 621 -4.22 -41.97 -12.30
C GLY A 621 -4.33 -41.40 -13.72
N GLN A 622 -4.58 -42.25 -14.73
CA GLN A 622 -5.25 -41.84 -15.97
C GLN A 622 -6.74 -41.57 -15.72
N ASN A 623 -7.26 -40.48 -16.30
CA ASN A 623 -8.50 -40.39 -17.10
C ASN A 623 -8.71 -38.91 -17.49
N GLU A 624 -8.47 -38.58 -18.76
CA GLU A 624 -9.50 -38.35 -19.79
C GLU A 624 -10.34 -37.09 -19.55
N LEU A 625 -10.28 -36.14 -20.49
CA LEU A 625 -11.42 -35.74 -21.36
C LEU A 625 -11.03 -34.58 -22.29
N ASP A 626 -10.76 -34.94 -23.54
CA ASP A 626 -11.45 -34.44 -24.75
C ASP A 626 -11.83 -32.94 -24.82
N ARG A 627 -11.23 -32.21 -25.78
CA ARG A 627 -11.93 -31.72 -26.98
C ARG A 627 -11.05 -30.86 -27.91
N GLY A 628 -10.98 -31.31 -29.16
CA GLY A 628 -11.43 -30.53 -30.32
C GLY A 628 -10.54 -29.38 -30.80
N VAL A 629 -9.64 -29.73 -31.72
CA VAL A 629 -9.15 -28.84 -32.78
C VAL A 629 -10.30 -28.55 -33.75
N ASP A 630 -10.48 -27.29 -34.14
CA ASP A 630 -10.89 -26.99 -35.51
C ASP A 630 -10.37 -25.63 -35.97
N ASP A 631 -10.06 -25.61 -37.26
CA ASP A 631 -9.22 -24.67 -37.99
C ASP A 631 -9.97 -23.42 -38.48
N THR A 632 -9.18 -22.38 -38.73
CA THR A 632 -9.37 -21.22 -39.63
C THR A 632 -10.70 -20.99 -40.36
N ASP A 633 -11.20 -19.74 -40.30
CA ASP A 633 -11.39 -18.96 -41.54
C ASP A 633 -11.38 -17.43 -41.33
N LEU A 634 -10.61 -16.74 -42.17
CA LEU A 634 -10.41 -15.30 -42.26
C LEU A 634 -11.02 -14.80 -43.57
N SER A 635 -12.06 -13.98 -43.53
CA SER A 635 -12.39 -13.04 -44.62
C SER A 635 -13.65 -12.22 -44.30
N GLY A 636 -13.57 -10.90 -44.42
CA GLY A 636 -14.75 -10.04 -44.63
C GLY A 636 -14.86 -8.85 -43.68
N SER A 637 -14.26 -7.73 -44.07
CA SER A 637 -14.50 -6.40 -43.49
C SER A 637 -15.94 -5.95 -43.75
N ASP A 638 -16.77 -5.92 -42.70
CA ASP A 638 -18.15 -5.46 -42.78
C ASP A 638 -18.46 -4.45 -41.63
N PRO A 639 -18.76 -3.16 -41.91
CA PRO A 639 -18.91 -2.10 -40.89
C PRO A 639 -20.09 -2.28 -39.93
N ILE A 640 -20.93 -3.28 -40.16
CA ILE A 640 -22.17 -3.56 -39.40
C ILE A 640 -21.91 -4.53 -38.22
N SER A 641 -20.74 -5.17 -38.16
CA SER A 641 -20.31 -6.02 -37.04
C SER A 641 -19.84 -5.21 -35.80
N LEU A 642 -19.45 -3.95 -35.97
CA LEU A 642 -18.95 -3.08 -34.90
C LEU A 642 -20.03 -2.68 -33.87
N VAL A 643 -21.30 -2.70 -34.27
CA VAL A 643 -22.44 -2.32 -33.39
C VAL A 643 -22.93 -3.49 -32.54
N ARG A 644 -22.60 -4.74 -32.91
CA ARG A 644 -23.07 -5.95 -32.19
C ARG A 644 -22.06 -6.50 -31.16
N GLN A 645 -20.82 -6.00 -31.17
CA GLN A 645 -19.77 -6.33 -30.18
C GLN A 645 -19.64 -5.32 -29.03
N LEU A 646 -20.42 -4.22 -29.05
CA LEU A 646 -20.55 -3.38 -27.86
C LEU A 646 -21.40 -4.14 -26.84
N ASP A 647 -20.75 -4.66 -25.81
CA ASP A 647 -21.43 -5.12 -24.58
C ASP A 647 -22.44 -4.02 -24.20
N PRO A 648 -23.76 -4.30 -24.11
CA PRO A 648 -24.74 -3.27 -23.78
C PRO A 648 -24.66 -2.85 -22.32
N ARG A 649 -23.92 -3.57 -21.47
CA ARG A 649 -23.76 -3.28 -20.03
C ARG A 649 -23.23 -1.89 -19.68
N PRO A 650 -22.23 -1.29 -20.36
CA PRO A 650 -21.81 0.09 -20.10
C PRO A 650 -22.86 1.10 -20.55
N ALA A 651 -23.59 0.86 -21.65
CA ALA A 651 -24.68 1.73 -22.09
C ALA A 651 -25.89 1.67 -21.14
N ILE A 652 -26.25 0.46 -20.69
CA ILE A 652 -27.29 0.24 -19.68
C ILE A 652 -26.84 0.80 -18.33
N ALA A 653 -25.58 0.64 -17.92
CA ALA A 653 -25.03 1.22 -16.70
C ALA A 653 -25.01 2.75 -16.77
N PHE A 654 -24.68 3.32 -17.92
CA PHE A 654 -24.74 4.77 -18.15
C PHE A 654 -26.19 5.27 -18.08
N LEU A 655 -27.14 4.56 -18.71
CA LEU A 655 -28.56 4.91 -18.67
C LEU A 655 -29.14 4.75 -17.26
N ALA A 656 -28.76 3.68 -16.54
CA ALA A 656 -29.14 3.45 -15.14
C ALA A 656 -28.54 4.51 -14.22
N LEU A 657 -27.29 4.93 -14.46
CA LEU A 657 -26.65 6.03 -13.75
C LEU A 657 -27.37 7.35 -14.04
N LEU A 658 -27.76 7.61 -15.28
CA LEU A 658 -28.51 8.81 -15.66
C LEU A 658 -29.89 8.83 -14.96
N VAL A 659 -30.62 7.72 -14.99
CA VAL A 659 -31.91 7.57 -14.29
C VAL A 659 -31.74 7.71 -12.78
N LEU A 660 -30.68 7.13 -12.21
CA LEU A 660 -30.37 7.25 -10.79
C LEU A 660 -30.05 8.70 -10.41
N LEU A 661 -29.27 9.43 -11.23
CA LEU A 661 -28.96 10.84 -11.03
C LEU A 661 -30.20 11.72 -11.15
N ILE A 662 -31.11 11.44 -12.10
CA ILE A 662 -32.41 12.12 -12.20
C ILE A 662 -33.28 11.81 -10.99
N ALA A 663 -33.37 10.55 -10.57
CA ALA A 663 -34.13 10.14 -9.39
C ALA A 663 -33.58 10.78 -8.10
N LEU A 664 -32.25 10.82 -7.95
CA LEU A 664 -31.57 11.52 -6.86
C LEU A 664 -31.82 13.02 -6.91
N GLY A 665 -31.77 13.64 -8.11
CA GLY A 665 -32.07 15.05 -8.30
C GLY A 665 -33.51 15.42 -7.93
N VAL A 666 -34.49 14.59 -8.34
CA VAL A 666 -35.91 14.74 -7.99
C VAL A 666 -36.12 14.51 -6.49
N ALA A 667 -35.56 13.43 -5.93
CA ALA A 667 -35.64 13.14 -4.51
C ALA A 667 -35.03 14.27 -3.67
N GLN A 668 -33.88 14.80 -4.09
CA GLN A 668 -33.23 15.94 -3.46
C GLN A 668 -34.07 17.22 -3.59
N PHE A 669 -34.67 17.49 -4.76
CA PHE A 669 -35.56 18.63 -4.97
C PHE A 669 -36.78 18.59 -4.05
N HIS A 670 -37.41 17.42 -3.88
CA HIS A 670 -38.53 17.27 -2.95
C HIS A 670 -38.10 17.31 -1.48
N TRP A 671 -36.95 16.71 -1.16
CA TRP A 671 -36.41 16.72 0.20
C TRP A 671 -35.97 18.12 0.65
N ARG A 672 -35.50 18.97 -0.29
CA ARG A 672 -35.08 20.36 -0.08
C ARG A 672 -36.10 21.21 0.66
N PHE A 673 -37.38 20.97 0.40
CA PHE A 673 -38.51 21.74 0.94
C PHE A 673 -39.31 20.94 1.98
N ARG A 674 -38.75 19.81 2.44
CA ARG A 674 -39.39 18.95 3.44
C ARG A 674 -39.26 19.61 4.81
N GLY A 675 -40.40 19.92 5.44
CA GLY A 675 -40.47 20.64 6.72
C GLY A 675 -40.90 22.11 6.62
N LEU A 676 -41.11 22.62 5.40
CA LEU A 676 -41.76 23.93 5.17
C LEU A 676 -43.28 23.75 5.02
N GLY A 677 -44.05 24.79 5.37
CA GLY A 677 -45.48 24.85 5.08
C GLY A 677 -45.76 24.82 3.57
N PRO A 678 -46.98 24.45 3.13
CA PRO A 678 -47.32 24.24 1.72
C PRO A 678 -46.97 25.44 0.82
N VAL A 679 -47.25 26.65 1.30
CA VAL A 679 -47.06 27.92 0.59
C VAL A 679 -45.59 28.34 0.54
N GLU A 680 -44.86 28.23 1.66
CA GLU A 680 -43.41 28.46 1.69
C GLU A 680 -42.65 27.48 0.80
N SER A 681 -43.06 26.21 0.77
CA SER A 681 -42.52 25.18 -0.14
C SER A 681 -42.81 25.53 -1.60
N ALA A 682 -44.06 25.90 -1.93
CA ALA A 682 -44.45 26.28 -3.29
C ALA A 682 -43.63 27.47 -3.82
N TRP A 683 -43.52 28.54 -3.03
CA TRP A 683 -42.74 29.72 -3.42
C TRP A 683 -41.23 29.46 -3.49
N GLY A 684 -40.68 28.67 -2.56
CA GLY A 684 -39.28 28.27 -2.59
C GLY A 684 -38.93 27.49 -3.86
N LYS A 685 -39.82 26.61 -4.31
CA LYS A 685 -39.66 25.89 -5.58
C LYS A 685 -39.76 26.82 -6.80
N THR A 686 -40.67 27.81 -6.77
CA THR A 686 -40.79 28.86 -7.82
C THR A 686 -39.50 29.64 -7.99
N ARG A 687 -38.93 30.14 -6.89
CA ARG A 687 -37.66 30.87 -6.92
C ARG A 687 -36.52 30.02 -7.45
N LEU A 688 -36.45 28.76 -7.00
CA LEU A 688 -35.39 27.85 -7.42
C LEU A 688 -35.48 27.53 -8.92
N LEU A 689 -36.67 27.18 -9.44
CA LEU A 689 -36.84 26.94 -10.87
C LEU A 689 -36.56 28.19 -11.70
N ALA A 690 -37.10 29.34 -11.31
CA ALA A 690 -36.84 30.61 -11.99
C ALA A 690 -35.34 30.95 -12.03
N SER A 691 -34.59 30.66 -10.96
CA SER A 691 -33.14 30.83 -10.94
C SER A 691 -32.41 29.94 -11.95
N TYR A 692 -32.88 28.71 -12.19
CA TYR A 692 -32.32 27.81 -13.20
C TYR A 692 -32.62 28.24 -14.64
N VAL A 693 -33.75 28.92 -14.85
CA VAL A 693 -34.08 29.57 -16.12
C VAL A 693 -33.39 30.95 -16.24
N GLY A 694 -32.60 31.35 -15.24
CA GLY A 694 -31.75 32.55 -15.25
C GLY A 694 -32.44 33.84 -14.84
N HIS A 695 -33.54 33.75 -14.10
CA HIS A 695 -34.19 34.88 -13.43
C HIS A 695 -34.12 34.71 -11.90
N PRO A 696 -32.93 34.81 -11.28
CA PRO A 696 -32.82 34.75 -9.83
C PRO A 696 -33.45 35.98 -9.18
N ALA A 697 -34.08 35.79 -8.02
CA ALA A 697 -34.59 36.91 -7.22
C ALA A 697 -33.44 37.75 -6.65
N ASP A 698 -33.51 39.07 -6.86
CA ASP A 698 -32.58 40.02 -6.25
C ASP A 698 -32.86 40.13 -4.73
N PRO A 699 -31.83 40.17 -3.88
CA PRO A 699 -32.01 40.40 -2.44
C PRO A 699 -32.82 41.66 -2.08
N SER A 700 -32.83 42.69 -2.94
CA SER A 700 -33.59 43.92 -2.71
C SER A 700 -35.07 43.83 -3.08
N GLN A 701 -35.49 42.78 -3.78
CA GLN A 701 -36.86 42.63 -4.25
C GLN A 701 -37.79 42.06 -3.18
N THR A 702 -38.94 42.71 -2.99
CA THR A 702 -40.06 42.17 -2.21
C THR A 702 -40.73 41.00 -2.94
N THR A 703 -41.55 40.22 -2.23
CA THR A 703 -42.31 39.10 -2.82
C THR A 703 -43.13 39.55 -4.04
N TYR A 704 -43.79 40.71 -3.97
CA TYR A 704 -44.60 41.25 -5.07
C TYR A 704 -43.76 41.77 -6.23
N GLU A 705 -42.65 42.46 -5.94
CA GLU A 705 -41.74 42.96 -6.98
C GLU A 705 -41.11 41.81 -7.76
N TYR A 706 -40.67 40.76 -7.06
CA TYR A 706 -40.15 39.56 -7.71
C TYR A 706 -41.23 38.84 -8.52
N ALA A 707 -42.44 38.69 -7.98
CA ALA A 707 -43.56 38.09 -8.69
C ALA A 707 -43.91 38.84 -9.98
N SER A 708 -43.93 40.18 -9.91
CA SER A 708 -44.19 41.03 -11.06
C SER A 708 -43.07 40.94 -12.09
N SER A 709 -41.81 40.99 -11.65
CA SER A 709 -40.63 40.83 -12.52
C SER A 709 -40.63 39.47 -13.22
N LEU A 710 -40.91 38.40 -12.48
CA LEU A 710 -41.01 37.05 -13.03
C LEU A 710 -42.19 36.93 -14.01
N GLY A 711 -43.33 37.53 -13.69
CA GLY A 711 -44.49 37.58 -14.58
C GLY A 711 -44.27 38.39 -15.85
N THR A 712 -43.44 39.44 -15.81
CA THR A 712 -43.04 40.18 -17.02
C THR A 712 -42.09 39.39 -17.91
N ALA A 713 -41.21 38.57 -17.32
CA ALA A 713 -40.31 37.69 -18.06
C ALA A 713 -41.03 36.47 -18.64
N PHE A 714 -42.05 35.97 -17.94
CA PHE A 714 -42.83 34.78 -18.32
C PHE A 714 -44.33 35.09 -18.29
N PRO A 715 -44.90 35.66 -19.36
CA PRO A 715 -46.31 36.05 -19.40
C PRO A 715 -47.28 34.92 -19.05
N GLU A 716 -46.99 33.69 -19.50
CA GLU A 716 -47.79 32.48 -19.21
C GLU A 716 -47.82 32.11 -17.71
N ALA A 717 -46.81 32.54 -16.95
CA ALA A 717 -46.71 32.32 -15.51
C ALA A 717 -47.09 33.55 -14.67
N SER A 718 -47.46 34.69 -15.28
CA SER A 718 -47.75 35.95 -14.57
C SER A 718 -48.82 35.79 -13.51
N ASP A 719 -50.00 35.29 -13.88
CA ASP A 719 -51.15 35.24 -12.98
C ASP A 719 -50.97 34.20 -11.86
N PRO A 720 -50.48 32.98 -12.14
CA PRO A 720 -50.18 32.01 -11.08
C PRO A 720 -49.08 32.48 -10.12
N VAL A 721 -48.01 33.13 -10.60
CA VAL A 721 -46.93 33.62 -9.72
C VAL A 721 -47.42 34.75 -8.81
N LYS A 722 -48.24 35.67 -9.33
CA LYS A 722 -48.83 36.77 -8.55
C LYS A 722 -49.81 36.24 -7.50
N ALA A 723 -50.63 35.24 -7.84
CA ALA A 723 -51.52 34.58 -6.89
C ALA A 723 -50.73 33.90 -5.76
N LEU A 724 -49.64 33.19 -6.09
CA LEU A 724 -48.78 32.56 -5.10
C LEU A 724 -48.07 33.58 -4.18
N ALA A 725 -47.62 34.70 -4.74
CA ALA A 725 -47.00 35.80 -4.00
C ALA A 725 -47.96 36.41 -2.98
N ASP A 726 -49.21 36.62 -3.39
CA ASP A 726 -50.26 37.19 -2.55
C ASP A 726 -50.63 36.26 -1.39
N VAL A 727 -50.84 34.97 -1.64
CA VAL A 727 -51.10 33.98 -0.58
C VAL A 727 -49.94 33.91 0.41
N ARG A 728 -48.69 33.93 -0.06
CA ARG A 728 -47.49 33.93 0.80
C ARG A 728 -47.41 35.17 1.70
N VAL A 729 -47.71 36.35 1.17
CA VAL A 729 -47.69 37.59 1.95
C VAL A 729 -48.78 37.54 3.03
N ARG A 730 -49.98 37.06 2.70
CA ARG A 730 -51.06 36.88 3.67
C ARG A 730 -50.73 35.85 4.73
N GLU A 731 -50.16 34.70 4.37
CA GLU A 731 -49.72 33.67 5.34
C GLU A 731 -48.75 34.25 6.38
N ARG A 732 -47.86 35.14 5.95
CA ARG A 732 -46.78 35.66 6.78
C ARG A 732 -47.15 36.88 7.62
N TYR A 733 -48.10 37.70 7.15
CA TYR A 733 -48.39 39.00 7.76
C TYR A 733 -49.86 39.17 8.19
N ALA A 734 -50.78 38.28 7.81
CA ALA A 734 -52.17 38.34 8.27
C ALA A 734 -52.30 37.75 9.69
N PRO A 735 -53.00 38.43 10.62
CA PRO A 735 -53.11 37.99 12.01
C PRO A 735 -53.90 36.68 12.20
N GLY A 736 -54.72 36.28 11.22
CA GLY A 736 -55.49 35.03 11.23
C GLY A 736 -54.87 33.87 10.43
N GLY A 737 -53.69 34.06 9.83
CA GLY A 737 -53.13 33.10 8.87
C GLY A 737 -53.96 33.01 7.59
N ILE A 738 -53.89 31.86 6.92
CA ILE A 738 -54.65 31.55 5.70
C ILE A 738 -55.45 30.25 5.88
N ASP A 739 -56.62 30.18 5.25
CA ASP A 739 -57.45 28.98 5.23
C ASP A 739 -56.86 27.88 4.33
N GLU A 740 -57.39 26.67 4.46
CA GLU A 740 -56.91 25.48 3.75
C GLU A 740 -57.13 25.61 2.23
N ASP A 741 -58.22 26.27 1.82
CA ASP A 741 -58.53 26.57 0.42
C ASP A 741 -57.47 27.50 -0.22
N ALA A 742 -57.00 28.54 0.49
CA ALA A 742 -55.92 29.39 0.01
C ALA A 742 -54.57 28.65 -0.05
N GLN A 743 -54.31 27.71 0.85
CA GLN A 743 -53.12 26.86 0.79
C GLN A 743 -53.14 25.95 -0.44
N GLU A 744 -54.27 25.33 -0.74
CA GLU A 744 -54.43 24.47 -1.92
C GLU A 744 -54.36 25.28 -3.23
N ALA A 745 -54.91 26.50 -3.24
CA ALA A 745 -54.79 27.44 -4.36
C ALA A 745 -53.33 27.82 -4.62
N ALA A 746 -52.51 28.02 -3.59
CA ALA A 746 -51.08 28.30 -3.73
C ALA A 746 -50.29 27.10 -4.29
N VAL A 747 -50.60 25.88 -3.87
CA VAL A 747 -49.97 24.66 -4.43
C VAL A 747 -50.34 24.50 -5.91
N THR A 748 -51.59 24.75 -6.26
CA THR A 748 -52.08 24.73 -7.65
C THR A 748 -51.40 25.82 -8.49
N ALA A 749 -51.27 27.02 -7.94
CA ALA A 749 -50.58 28.14 -8.59
C ALA A 749 -49.12 27.80 -8.89
N TRP A 750 -48.42 27.15 -7.96
CA TRP A 750 -47.07 26.63 -8.20
C TRP A 750 -47.01 25.65 -9.38
N HIS A 751 -47.90 24.67 -9.45
CA HIS A 751 -47.90 23.71 -10.57
C HIS A 751 -48.11 24.39 -11.92
N ARG A 752 -48.97 25.41 -11.96
CA ARG A 752 -49.20 26.23 -13.17
C ARG A 752 -47.99 27.12 -13.52
N THR A 753 -47.27 27.64 -12.52
CA THR A 753 -46.02 28.37 -12.72
C THR A 753 -44.87 27.46 -13.19
N ALA A 754 -44.79 26.23 -12.67
CA ALA A 754 -43.67 25.33 -12.92
C ALA A 754 -43.62 24.83 -14.36
N GLY A 755 -44.78 24.58 -14.99
CA GLY A 755 -44.86 24.08 -16.37
C GLY A 755 -44.08 24.93 -17.39
N PRO A 756 -44.37 26.24 -17.52
CA PRO A 756 -43.65 27.14 -18.41
C PRO A 756 -42.15 27.23 -18.10
N LEU A 757 -41.76 27.24 -16.82
CA LEU A 757 -40.35 27.29 -16.42
C LEU A 757 -39.60 26.00 -16.76
N LEU A 758 -40.23 24.84 -16.60
CA LEU A 758 -39.63 23.53 -16.92
C LEU A 758 -39.42 23.35 -18.43
N GLY A 759 -40.33 23.86 -19.26
CA GLY A 759 -40.23 23.79 -20.73
C GLY A 759 -39.00 24.51 -21.30
N LEU A 760 -38.46 25.49 -20.57
CA LEU A 760 -37.33 26.33 -21.01
C LEU A 760 -35.96 25.81 -20.53
N LEU A 761 -35.93 24.85 -19.60
CA LEU A 761 -34.68 24.29 -19.05
C LEU A 761 -33.79 23.60 -20.10
N PRO A 762 -34.31 22.76 -21.03
CA PRO A 762 -33.46 22.04 -21.98
C PRO A 762 -32.68 22.97 -22.91
N GLY A 763 -33.32 24.04 -23.41
CA GLY A 763 -32.68 25.01 -24.31
C GLY A 763 -31.55 25.81 -23.66
N ARG A 764 -31.68 26.16 -22.37
CA ARG A 764 -30.63 26.85 -21.61
C ARG A 764 -29.48 25.92 -21.21
N ILE A 765 -29.76 24.66 -20.89
CA ILE A 765 -28.72 23.66 -20.61
C ILE A 765 -27.89 23.41 -21.88
N PHE A 766 -28.54 23.29 -23.04
CA PHE A 766 -27.85 23.13 -24.32
C PHE A 766 -27.01 24.37 -24.70
N GLY A 767 -27.54 25.57 -24.47
CA GLY A 767 -26.82 26.84 -24.62
C GLY A 767 -25.60 26.96 -23.70
N PHE A 768 -25.72 26.57 -22.44
CA PHE A 768 -24.61 26.58 -21.48
C PHE A 768 -23.50 25.57 -21.84
N VAL A 769 -23.88 24.36 -22.28
CA VAL A 769 -22.92 23.33 -22.72
C VAL A 769 -22.18 23.79 -23.98
N THR A 770 -22.88 24.32 -24.97
CA THR A 770 -22.25 24.85 -26.20
C THR A 770 -21.34 26.05 -25.95
N HIS A 771 -21.61 26.85 -24.91
CA HIS A 771 -20.74 27.96 -24.51
C HIS A 771 -19.50 27.54 -23.70
N LEU A 772 -19.48 26.32 -23.18
CA LEU A 772 -18.36 25.72 -22.45
C LEU A 772 -17.35 25.02 -23.39
N PHE A 773 -17.80 24.68 -24.59
CA PHE A 773 -16.99 24.09 -25.67
C PHE A 773 -16.50 25.11 -26.71
N ARG A 774 -16.88 26.39 -26.55
CA ARG A 774 -16.23 27.54 -27.19
C ARG A 774 -15.31 28.20 -26.19
#